data_AF-G5BUV4-F1
#
_entry.id   AF-G5BUV4-F1
#
_cell.length_a   1.000
_cell.length_b   1.000
_cell.length_c   1.000
_cell.angle_alpha   90.00
_cell.angle_beta   90.00
_cell.angle_gamma   90.00
#
_symmetry.space_group_name_H-M   'P 1'
#
loop_
_entity.id
_entity.type
_entity.pdbx_description
1 polymer ?
#
loop_
_entity_poly.entity_id
_entity_poly.type
_entity_poly.pdbx_seq_one_letter_code
_entity_poly.pdbx_strand_id
1 'polypeptide(L)'
;MFNVESVERMELCESLLTWIQTFNVDTPCQTVEDLTNGVVMAQILQKIDPTYFDENWLNRIKTEVGDNWRLKISNLKKILKGILDYNHEILGQQINDFTLPDVNLIGEHSDAAELGRMLQLILGCAVNCEQKQEYIQAIMMMEESVQHVVMTAIQELMSKESPVSSGNDAYVDLDRQLKKTTEELNEALSAKEEIAQRCHELDMQVAALQEEKSSLLAENQILMERLNQSDSIEDPNSPAGRRHLQLQTQLEQLQEETFRLEAAKDDYRIRCEELEKEISELRQQNDELTTLADEAQSLKDEIDVLRHSSDKVSKLEGQVESYKKKLEDLGDLRRQVKLLEEKNTMYMQNTVSLEEELRKANAARSQLETYKRQVVELQNRLSEESKKADKLDFEYKRLKEKVDSLQKEKDRLRTERDSLKETIEELRCVQAQEGQLTTQGFMPLGSQESSDSLAAEIVTPEIREKLIRLQHENKMLKINQEGSDNEKIALLQSLLDDANLRKNELETENRLVNQRLLEVQSQVEELQKSLQDQGSKAENSVLLKKKLEEHLEKLHEANNELQKKRAIIEDLEPRFNNSSLKIEELQEALRKKEEEMKQMEERYKKYLEKAKSVIRTLDPKQNQGAAPEIQALKNQLQEQDRLFHSLEKEYEKTKSQRDMEEKYIVSAWYNMGMTLHKKAAEDRLASTGSGQSFLARQRQATSTRRSYPAHVQPATAR
;
A
#
# COMPACT_ATOMS: atom_id res chain seq x y z
N MET A 1 -59.74 -33.04 32.08
CA MET A 1 -58.48 -33.38 31.40
C MET A 1 -58.01 -32.28 30.45
N PHE A 2 -58.83 -31.74 29.55
CA PHE A 2 -58.45 -30.69 28.56
C PHE A 2 -57.72 -29.41 29.04
N ASN A 3 -57.60 -29.14 30.35
CA ASN A 3 -56.97 -27.93 30.89
C ASN A 3 -55.57 -28.14 31.49
N VAL A 4 -55.07 -29.38 31.59
CA VAL A 4 -53.76 -29.65 32.21
C VAL A 4 -52.67 -29.65 31.14
N GLU A 5 -52.84 -30.48 30.09
CA GLU A 5 -51.92 -30.52 28.93
C GLU A 5 -51.73 -29.16 28.24
N SER A 6 -52.74 -28.28 28.25
CA SER A 6 -52.63 -26.94 27.66
C SER A 6 -51.78 -25.99 28.50
N VAL A 7 -51.76 -26.18 29.83
CA VAL A 7 -50.99 -25.34 30.76
C VAL A 7 -49.52 -25.77 30.71
N GLU A 8 -49.25 -27.08 30.75
CA GLU A 8 -47.90 -27.65 30.62
C GLU A 8 -47.22 -27.22 29.29
N ARG A 9 -47.97 -27.19 28.18
CA ARG A 9 -47.45 -26.71 26.87
C ARG A 9 -47.23 -25.19 26.81
N MET A 10 -47.95 -24.41 27.62
CA MET A 10 -47.74 -22.96 27.69
C MET A 10 -46.52 -22.63 28.55
N GLU A 11 -46.34 -23.34 29.67
CA GLU A 11 -45.16 -23.27 30.53
C GLU A 11 -43.87 -23.67 29.79
N LEU A 12 -43.95 -24.67 28.90
CA LEU A 12 -42.88 -25.02 27.95
C LEU A 12 -42.49 -23.82 27.06
N CYS A 13 -43.46 -23.11 26.50
CA CYS A 13 -43.18 -21.98 25.60
C CYS A 13 -42.49 -20.81 26.33
N GLU A 14 -42.98 -20.41 27.51
CA GLU A 14 -42.40 -19.30 28.29
C GLU A 14 -40.99 -19.62 28.80
N SER A 15 -40.77 -20.87 29.24
CA SER A 15 -39.45 -21.35 29.69
C SER A 15 -38.43 -21.35 28.54
N LEU A 16 -38.84 -21.82 27.36
CA LEU A 16 -38.00 -21.81 26.17
C LEU A 16 -37.80 -20.40 25.60
N LEU A 17 -38.78 -19.49 25.72
CA LEU A 17 -38.62 -18.08 25.37
C LEU A 17 -37.54 -17.41 26.23
N THR A 18 -37.54 -17.69 27.54
CA THR A 18 -36.49 -17.24 28.47
C THR A 18 -35.11 -17.78 28.06
N TRP A 19 -35.01 -19.04 27.61
CA TRP A 19 -33.76 -19.60 27.07
C TRP A 19 -33.33 -18.92 25.77
N ILE A 20 -34.25 -18.67 24.85
CA ILE A 20 -34.02 -17.97 23.58
C ILE A 20 -33.44 -16.56 23.79
N GLN A 21 -33.86 -15.86 24.84
CA GLN A 21 -33.34 -14.52 25.18
C GLN A 21 -31.84 -14.52 25.54
N THR A 22 -31.28 -15.63 26.04
CA THR A 22 -29.84 -15.74 26.36
C THR A 22 -28.93 -15.54 25.13
N PHE A 23 -29.46 -15.76 23.92
CA PHE A 23 -28.70 -15.64 22.68
C PHE A 23 -28.40 -14.18 22.27
N ASN A 24 -29.03 -13.17 22.88
CA ASN A 24 -28.83 -11.75 22.56
C ASN A 24 -28.75 -11.47 21.05
N VAL A 25 -29.88 -11.66 20.35
CA VAL A 25 -30.01 -11.37 18.91
C VAL A 25 -30.52 -9.95 18.68
N ASP A 26 -30.16 -9.36 17.53
CA ASP A 26 -30.52 -7.96 17.20
C ASP A 26 -32.03 -7.75 16.97
N THR A 27 -32.80 -8.83 16.78
CA THR A 27 -34.25 -8.80 16.59
C THR A 27 -34.97 -8.91 17.94
N PRO A 28 -36.05 -8.15 18.20
CA PRO A 28 -36.88 -8.33 19.39
C PRO A 28 -37.32 -9.79 19.57
N CYS A 29 -37.28 -10.29 20.80
CA CYS A 29 -37.58 -11.67 21.18
C CYS A 29 -38.23 -11.76 22.58
N GLN A 30 -39.04 -10.76 22.93
CA GLN A 30 -39.61 -10.60 24.27
C GLN A 30 -40.98 -11.25 24.43
N THR A 31 -41.67 -11.53 23.33
CA THR A 31 -43.03 -12.10 23.31
C THR A 31 -43.15 -13.26 22.32
N VAL A 32 -44.15 -14.11 22.53
CA VAL A 32 -44.58 -15.15 21.57
C VAL A 32 -44.73 -14.58 20.15
N GLU A 33 -45.36 -13.40 20.02
CA GLU A 33 -45.64 -12.75 18.74
C GLU A 33 -44.36 -12.40 17.97
N ASP A 34 -43.30 -11.95 18.66
CA ASP A 34 -42.01 -11.57 18.06
C ASP A 34 -41.34 -12.75 17.32
N LEU A 35 -41.56 -13.98 17.81
CA LEU A 35 -40.96 -15.19 17.25
C LEU A 35 -41.76 -15.78 16.08
N THR A 36 -43.05 -15.45 15.94
CA THR A 36 -43.94 -16.02 14.90
C THR A 36 -43.47 -15.74 13.47
N ASN A 37 -42.65 -14.71 13.24
CA ASN A 37 -42.06 -14.41 11.93
C ASN A 37 -40.88 -15.32 11.53
N GLY A 38 -40.34 -16.10 12.49
CA GLY A 38 -39.21 -17.02 12.29
C GLY A 38 -37.82 -16.39 12.19
N VAL A 39 -37.68 -15.06 12.18
CA VAL A 39 -36.39 -14.38 12.01
C VAL A 39 -35.46 -14.65 13.19
N VAL A 40 -35.97 -14.54 14.42
CA VAL A 40 -35.26 -14.85 15.67
C VAL A 40 -34.74 -16.29 15.67
N MET A 41 -35.60 -17.26 15.32
CA MET A 41 -35.24 -18.67 15.25
C MET A 41 -34.10 -18.94 14.25
N ALA A 42 -34.15 -18.29 13.09
CA ALA A 42 -33.15 -18.47 12.04
C ALA A 42 -31.78 -17.89 12.44
N GLN A 43 -31.76 -16.72 13.09
CA GLN A 43 -30.54 -16.12 13.66
C GLN A 43 -29.93 -17.00 14.77
N ILE A 44 -30.78 -17.66 15.57
CA ILE A 44 -30.34 -18.56 16.64
C ILE A 44 -29.76 -19.86 16.08
N LEU A 45 -30.38 -20.44 15.05
CA LEU A 45 -29.82 -21.60 14.34
C LEU A 45 -28.46 -21.27 13.69
N GLN A 46 -28.31 -20.08 13.11
CA GLN A 46 -27.01 -19.59 12.63
C GLN A 46 -25.97 -19.47 13.76
N LYS A 47 -26.36 -19.06 14.98
CA LYS A 47 -25.45 -19.05 16.13
C LYS A 47 -25.09 -20.47 16.61
N ILE A 48 -26.04 -21.42 16.58
CA ILE A 48 -25.86 -22.82 17.02
C ILE A 48 -24.89 -23.59 16.12
N ASP A 49 -24.96 -23.38 14.80
CA ASP A 49 -24.01 -23.93 13.84
C ASP A 49 -23.87 -22.99 12.62
N PRO A 50 -22.88 -22.07 12.65
CA PRO A 50 -22.61 -21.16 11.53
C PRO A 50 -22.11 -21.86 10.26
N THR A 51 -21.71 -23.13 10.33
CA THR A 51 -21.18 -23.89 9.19
C THR A 51 -22.29 -24.53 8.36
N TYR A 52 -23.37 -24.97 9.02
CA TYR A 52 -24.55 -25.52 8.37
C TYR A 52 -25.61 -24.45 8.08
N PHE A 53 -25.94 -23.62 9.07
CA PHE A 53 -26.91 -22.52 8.94
C PHE A 53 -26.23 -21.24 8.45
N ASP A 54 -25.59 -21.34 7.29
CA ASP A 54 -24.77 -20.27 6.71
C ASP A 54 -25.58 -19.03 6.27
N GLU A 55 -24.87 -17.96 5.90
CA GLU A 55 -25.48 -16.74 5.33
C GLU A 55 -26.38 -17.05 4.12
N ASN A 56 -26.05 -18.03 3.28
CA ASN A 56 -26.86 -18.39 2.11
C ASN A 56 -28.17 -19.09 2.48
N TRP A 57 -28.24 -19.74 3.64
CA TRP A 57 -29.45 -20.27 4.25
C TRP A 57 -30.26 -19.15 4.90
N LEU A 58 -29.63 -18.29 5.71
CA LEU A 58 -30.29 -17.18 6.40
C LEU A 58 -30.95 -16.20 5.42
N ASN A 59 -30.28 -15.88 4.30
CA ASN A 59 -30.82 -15.04 3.22
C ASN A 59 -32.11 -15.60 2.55
N ARG A 60 -32.51 -16.84 2.85
CA ARG A 60 -33.80 -17.41 2.39
C ARG A 60 -34.97 -17.02 3.30
N ILE A 61 -34.70 -16.55 4.52
CA ILE A 61 -35.67 -16.11 5.51
C ILE A 61 -35.95 -14.62 5.27
N LYS A 62 -37.22 -14.26 5.12
CA LYS A 62 -37.59 -12.86 4.88
C LYS A 62 -37.71 -12.13 6.21
N THR A 63 -37.04 -10.98 6.36
CA THR A 63 -37.06 -10.15 7.58
C THR A 63 -38.29 -9.23 7.64
N GLU A 64 -38.61 -8.56 6.53
CA GLU A 64 -39.79 -7.70 6.39
C GLU A 64 -41.08 -8.52 6.21
N VAL A 65 -41.60 -9.07 7.32
CA VAL A 65 -42.81 -9.92 7.34
C VAL A 65 -44.05 -9.16 7.78
N GLY A 66 -43.95 -8.39 8.87
CA GLY A 66 -45.10 -7.75 9.53
C GLY A 66 -46.22 -8.75 9.86
N ASP A 67 -47.47 -8.31 9.76
CA ASP A 67 -48.67 -9.12 10.04
C ASP A 67 -49.02 -10.11 8.91
N ASN A 68 -48.15 -10.28 7.91
CA ASN A 68 -48.41 -11.18 6.78
C ASN A 68 -48.18 -12.64 7.18
N TRP A 69 -49.19 -13.25 7.80
CA TRP A 69 -49.18 -14.65 8.25
C TRP A 69 -48.71 -15.65 7.17
N ARG A 70 -48.99 -15.42 5.88
CA ARG A 70 -48.50 -16.30 4.80
C ARG A 70 -46.97 -16.25 4.64
N LEU A 71 -46.37 -15.09 4.89
CA LEU A 71 -44.91 -14.95 4.92
C LEU A 71 -44.33 -15.52 6.23
N LYS A 72 -45.00 -15.36 7.38
CA LYS A 72 -44.66 -16.04 8.64
C LYS A 72 -44.55 -17.56 8.43
N ILE A 73 -45.61 -18.20 7.92
CA ILE A 73 -45.64 -19.63 7.59
C ILE A 73 -44.54 -20.01 6.59
N SER A 74 -44.27 -19.18 5.58
CA SER A 74 -43.22 -19.44 4.58
C SER A 74 -41.81 -19.48 5.18
N ASN A 75 -41.52 -18.62 6.16
CA ASN A 75 -40.29 -18.66 6.93
C ASN A 75 -40.26 -19.89 7.85
N LEU A 76 -41.29 -20.10 8.67
CA LEU A 76 -41.38 -21.22 9.60
C LEU A 76 -41.21 -22.59 8.91
N LYS A 77 -41.78 -22.77 7.70
CA LYS A 77 -41.58 -24.00 6.89
C LYS A 77 -40.13 -24.22 6.46
N LYS A 78 -39.37 -23.16 6.17
CA LYS A 78 -37.93 -23.26 5.83
C LYS A 78 -37.09 -23.60 7.07
N ILE A 79 -37.45 -23.01 8.20
CA ILE A 79 -36.76 -23.22 9.49
C ILE A 79 -36.99 -24.65 9.96
N LEU A 80 -38.25 -25.11 9.99
CA LEU A 80 -38.59 -26.49 10.35
C LEU A 80 -37.91 -27.50 9.43
N LYS A 81 -37.88 -27.25 8.11
CA LYS A 81 -37.12 -28.10 7.19
C LYS A 81 -35.63 -28.09 7.51
N GLY A 82 -35.01 -26.93 7.71
CA GLY A 82 -33.58 -26.81 8.05
C GLY A 82 -33.20 -27.55 9.34
N ILE A 83 -34.05 -27.47 10.37
CA ILE A 83 -33.93 -28.22 11.62
C ILE A 83 -34.00 -29.74 11.37
N LEU A 84 -34.99 -30.21 10.60
CA LEU A 84 -35.17 -31.64 10.34
C LEU A 84 -34.04 -32.21 9.47
N ASP A 85 -33.63 -31.47 8.43
CA ASP A 85 -32.48 -31.80 7.61
C ASP A 85 -31.20 -31.86 8.49
N TYR A 86 -30.96 -30.88 9.39
CA TYR A 86 -29.80 -30.85 10.30
C TYR A 86 -29.75 -32.03 11.27
N ASN A 87 -30.89 -32.35 11.90
CA ASN A 87 -31.01 -33.50 12.80
C ASN A 87 -30.69 -34.82 12.07
N HIS A 88 -31.13 -34.95 10.82
CA HIS A 88 -30.91 -36.16 10.02
C HIS A 88 -29.49 -36.26 9.46
N GLU A 89 -28.98 -35.20 8.83
CA GLU A 89 -27.73 -35.19 8.06
C GLU A 89 -26.49 -34.96 8.92
N ILE A 90 -26.57 -34.11 9.95
CA ILE A 90 -25.43 -33.74 10.81
C ILE A 90 -25.46 -34.49 12.14
N LEU A 91 -26.59 -34.45 12.85
CA LEU A 91 -26.69 -35.07 14.18
C LEU A 91 -26.91 -36.60 14.13
N GLY A 92 -27.32 -37.14 12.97
CA GLY A 92 -27.63 -38.56 12.79
C GLY A 92 -28.82 -39.05 13.64
N GLN A 93 -29.66 -38.13 14.13
CA GLN A 93 -30.81 -38.43 14.97
C GLN A 93 -32.09 -38.42 14.13
N GLN A 94 -32.81 -39.55 14.14
CA GLN A 94 -34.19 -39.57 13.68
C GLN A 94 -35.09 -39.15 14.85
N ILE A 95 -35.80 -38.03 14.67
CA ILE A 95 -36.83 -37.59 15.61
C ILE A 95 -38.07 -38.47 15.39
N ASN A 96 -38.03 -39.68 15.96
CA ASN A 96 -39.14 -40.63 15.95
C ASN A 96 -40.06 -40.36 17.15
N ASP A 97 -41.36 -40.59 16.98
CA ASP A 97 -42.43 -40.40 17.98
C ASP A 97 -42.65 -38.96 18.53
N PHE A 98 -41.84 -37.97 18.16
CA PHE A 98 -42.14 -36.54 18.44
C PHE A 98 -43.23 -35.98 17.53
N THR A 99 -44.16 -35.20 18.10
CA THR A 99 -45.18 -34.48 17.32
C THR A 99 -44.61 -33.18 16.76
N LEU A 100 -44.42 -33.12 15.43
CA LEU A 100 -43.92 -31.94 14.73
C LEU A 100 -44.84 -30.71 14.91
N PRO A 101 -44.29 -29.50 15.04
CA PRO A 101 -45.07 -28.27 15.22
C PRO A 101 -45.91 -27.90 13.99
N ASP A 102 -47.19 -27.57 14.18
CA ASP A 102 -48.03 -27.01 13.12
C ASP A 102 -47.72 -25.52 12.92
N VAL A 103 -46.76 -25.27 12.03
CA VAL A 103 -46.36 -23.94 11.56
C VAL A 103 -47.51 -23.07 11.01
N ASN A 104 -48.65 -23.65 10.62
CA ASN A 104 -49.81 -22.87 10.20
C ASN A 104 -50.55 -22.27 11.42
N LEU A 105 -50.66 -23.01 12.54
CA LEU A 105 -51.22 -22.49 13.79
C LEU A 105 -50.35 -21.38 14.39
N ILE A 106 -49.03 -21.55 14.37
CA ILE A 106 -48.07 -20.49 14.78
C ILE A 106 -48.25 -19.23 13.90
N GLY A 107 -48.39 -19.41 12.58
CA GLY A 107 -48.47 -18.29 11.65
C GLY A 107 -49.80 -17.55 11.62
N GLU A 108 -50.93 -18.25 11.73
CA GLU A 108 -52.29 -17.69 11.64
C GLU A 108 -52.87 -17.27 13.00
N HIS A 109 -52.53 -17.97 14.09
CA HIS A 109 -53.16 -17.82 15.40
C HIS A 109 -52.18 -17.47 16.53
N SER A 110 -50.87 -17.37 16.23
CA SER A 110 -49.80 -17.16 17.22
C SER A 110 -49.83 -18.18 18.37
N ASP A 111 -50.12 -19.46 18.03
CA ASP A 111 -50.29 -20.54 18.99
C ASP A 111 -48.98 -20.81 19.77
N ALA A 112 -49.02 -20.54 21.09
CA ALA A 112 -47.88 -20.69 21.98
C ALA A 112 -47.47 -22.16 22.21
N ALA A 113 -48.40 -23.13 22.17
CA ALA A 113 -48.06 -24.53 22.37
C ALA A 113 -47.27 -25.07 21.17
N GLU A 114 -47.70 -24.72 19.95
CA GLU A 114 -46.99 -25.10 18.73
C GLU A 114 -45.68 -24.30 18.55
N LEU A 115 -45.62 -23.05 19.04
CA LEU A 115 -44.37 -22.31 19.16
C LEU A 115 -43.39 -22.99 20.13
N GLY A 116 -43.87 -23.46 21.29
CA GLY A 116 -43.08 -24.22 22.26
C GLY A 116 -42.43 -25.46 21.64
N ARG A 117 -43.19 -26.26 20.88
CA ARG A 117 -42.65 -27.39 20.10
C ARG A 117 -41.57 -26.98 19.09
N MET A 118 -41.77 -25.84 18.42
CA MET A 118 -40.81 -25.31 17.45
C MET A 118 -39.50 -24.89 18.13
N LEU A 119 -39.58 -24.27 19.31
CA LEU A 119 -38.41 -23.91 20.12
C LEU A 119 -37.72 -25.13 20.74
N GLN A 120 -38.48 -26.14 21.13
CA GLN A 120 -37.96 -27.40 21.65
C GLN A 120 -37.05 -28.08 20.62
N LEU A 121 -37.44 -28.10 19.34
CA LEU A 121 -36.56 -28.62 18.28
C LEU A 121 -35.25 -27.82 18.12
N ILE A 122 -35.28 -26.49 18.32
CA ILE A 122 -34.07 -25.63 18.28
C ILE A 122 -33.16 -25.92 19.48
N LEU A 123 -33.73 -26.09 20.68
CA LEU A 123 -33.03 -26.57 21.86
C LEU A 123 -32.39 -27.95 21.60
N GLY A 124 -33.11 -28.86 20.95
CA GLY A 124 -32.60 -30.16 20.49
C GLY A 124 -31.37 -30.04 19.60
N CYS A 125 -31.32 -29.05 18.70
CA CYS A 125 -30.12 -28.76 17.91
C CYS A 125 -28.97 -28.25 18.80
N ALA A 126 -29.25 -27.30 19.70
CA ALA A 126 -28.23 -26.67 20.56
C ALA A 126 -27.54 -27.64 21.53
N VAL A 127 -28.28 -28.59 22.12
CA VAL A 127 -27.71 -29.58 23.07
C VAL A 127 -27.00 -30.75 22.37
N ASN A 128 -27.12 -30.87 21.05
CA ASN A 128 -26.50 -31.94 20.26
C ASN A 128 -25.39 -31.47 19.31
N CYS A 129 -25.25 -30.17 19.03
CA CYS A 129 -24.20 -29.63 18.15
C CYS A 129 -22.78 -29.77 18.75
N GLU A 130 -21.75 -29.40 17.96
CA GLU A 130 -20.35 -29.47 18.41
C GLU A 130 -20.09 -28.59 19.65
N GLN A 131 -20.71 -27.40 19.71
CA GLN A 131 -20.57 -26.43 20.82
C GLN A 131 -21.55 -26.65 21.99
N LYS A 132 -22.23 -27.80 22.06
CA LYS A 132 -23.26 -28.09 23.09
C LYS A 132 -22.87 -27.80 24.53
N GLN A 133 -21.58 -27.86 24.88
CA GLN A 133 -21.10 -27.53 26.23
C GLN A 133 -21.41 -26.07 26.62
N GLU A 134 -21.27 -25.13 25.68
CA GLU A 134 -21.56 -23.70 25.90
C GLU A 134 -23.06 -23.50 26.18
N TYR A 135 -23.92 -24.14 25.38
CA TYR A 135 -25.38 -24.07 25.56
C TYR A 135 -25.88 -24.77 26.83
N ILE A 136 -25.29 -25.91 27.20
CA ILE A 136 -25.62 -26.61 28.46
C ILE A 136 -25.19 -25.77 29.67
N GLN A 137 -24.00 -25.14 29.62
CA GLN A 137 -23.55 -24.23 30.68
C GLN A 137 -24.45 -22.99 30.79
N ALA A 138 -24.90 -22.43 29.66
CA ALA A 138 -25.85 -21.31 29.66
C ALA A 138 -27.18 -21.71 30.32
N ILE A 139 -27.69 -22.92 30.05
CA ILE A 139 -28.90 -23.47 30.71
C ILE A 139 -28.67 -23.62 32.23
N MET A 140 -27.52 -24.13 32.66
CA MET A 140 -27.19 -24.30 34.08
C MET A 140 -27.08 -22.98 34.88
N MET A 141 -26.97 -21.84 34.19
CA MET A 141 -26.98 -20.50 34.80
C MET A 141 -28.38 -19.85 34.87
N MET A 142 -29.43 -20.53 34.38
CA MET A 142 -30.82 -20.05 34.42
C MET A 142 -31.49 -20.36 35.77
N GLU A 143 -32.70 -19.84 35.99
CA GLU A 143 -33.51 -20.16 37.17
C GLU A 143 -33.87 -21.66 37.23
N GLU A 144 -33.86 -22.27 38.42
CA GLU A 144 -34.14 -23.71 38.61
C GLU A 144 -35.48 -24.17 38.01
N SER A 145 -36.50 -23.31 38.07
CA SER A 145 -37.82 -23.50 37.44
C SER A 145 -37.70 -23.73 35.94
N VAL A 146 -36.96 -22.85 35.25
CA VAL A 146 -36.70 -22.94 33.80
C VAL A 146 -35.78 -24.12 33.48
N GLN A 147 -34.76 -24.40 34.29
CA GLN A 147 -33.88 -25.56 34.11
C GLN A 147 -34.67 -26.87 34.10
N HIS A 148 -35.64 -27.05 35.00
CA HIS A 148 -36.47 -28.25 35.07
C HIS A 148 -37.32 -28.46 33.80
N VAL A 149 -37.95 -27.39 33.29
CA VAL A 149 -38.74 -27.44 32.05
C VAL A 149 -37.85 -27.73 30.85
N VAL A 150 -36.70 -27.07 30.73
CA VAL A 150 -35.70 -27.30 29.67
C VAL A 150 -35.17 -28.75 29.70
N MET A 151 -34.88 -29.28 30.89
CA MET A 151 -34.45 -30.68 31.07
C MET A 151 -35.53 -31.68 30.63
N THR A 152 -36.79 -31.41 30.97
CA THR A 152 -37.94 -32.24 30.56
C THR A 152 -38.10 -32.21 29.03
N ALA A 153 -37.96 -31.04 28.41
CA ALA A 153 -38.05 -30.86 26.96
C ALA A 153 -36.95 -31.60 26.19
N ILE A 154 -35.73 -31.68 26.75
CA ILE A 154 -34.61 -32.49 26.21
C ILE A 154 -34.90 -33.98 26.37
N GLN A 155 -35.43 -34.42 27.51
CA GLN A 155 -35.76 -35.83 27.76
C GLN A 155 -36.85 -36.34 26.80
N GLU A 156 -37.88 -35.53 26.54
CA GLU A 156 -38.93 -35.86 25.56
C GLU A 156 -38.33 -36.14 24.17
N LEU A 157 -37.46 -35.24 23.68
CA LEU A 157 -36.76 -35.37 22.40
C LEU A 157 -35.81 -36.58 22.30
N MET A 158 -35.28 -37.05 23.44
CA MET A 158 -34.27 -38.11 23.48
C MET A 158 -34.85 -39.50 23.85
N SER A 159 -36.13 -39.57 24.22
CA SER A 159 -36.80 -40.83 24.56
C SER A 159 -36.96 -41.75 23.34
N LYS A 160 -36.66 -43.04 23.49
CA LYS A 160 -36.71 -44.05 22.41
C LYS A 160 -37.42 -45.31 22.89
N GLU A 161 -38.67 -45.52 22.45
CA GLU A 161 -39.43 -46.80 22.35
C GLU A 161 -40.91 -46.44 21.98
N SER A 162 -41.32 -46.48 20.70
CA SER A 162 -41.85 -47.62 19.91
C SER A 162 -43.05 -48.42 20.49
N PRO A 163 -43.95 -49.01 19.67
CA PRO A 163 -44.71 -48.47 18.53
C PRO A 163 -46.25 -48.70 18.64
N VAL A 164 -47.02 -48.05 17.76
CA VAL A 164 -48.51 -48.08 17.71
C VAL A 164 -49.11 -49.46 17.42
N SER A 165 -50.21 -49.82 18.11
CA SER A 165 -51.20 -50.81 17.62
C SER A 165 -52.63 -50.38 17.91
N SER A 166 -53.47 -50.37 16.88
CA SER A 166 -54.85 -49.88 16.91
C SER A 166 -55.87 -51.02 17.07
N GLY A 167 -56.94 -50.77 17.84
CA GLY A 167 -58.29 -51.22 17.47
C GLY A 167 -58.96 -52.34 18.28
N ASN A 168 -60.29 -52.19 18.34
CA ASN A 168 -61.36 -53.13 18.70
C ASN A 168 -61.77 -53.32 20.18
N ASP A 169 -62.86 -52.61 20.46
CA ASP A 169 -63.80 -52.66 21.58
C ASP A 169 -64.45 -54.03 21.91
N ALA A 170 -65.15 -54.03 23.05
CA ALA A 170 -66.29 -54.89 23.41
C ALA A 170 -66.07 -56.31 23.99
N TYR A 171 -64.85 -56.87 24.08
CA TYR A 171 -64.65 -58.15 24.82
C TYR A 171 -63.88 -58.02 26.15
N VAL A 172 -63.05 -56.98 26.30
CA VAL A 172 -62.20 -56.78 27.49
C VAL A 172 -62.98 -56.34 28.73
N ASP A 173 -64.08 -55.60 28.55
CA ASP A 173 -64.79 -54.98 29.68
C ASP A 173 -65.57 -55.99 30.53
N LEU A 174 -66.07 -57.07 29.92
CA LEU A 174 -66.79 -58.14 30.63
C LEU A 174 -65.85 -58.99 31.51
N ASP A 175 -64.65 -59.29 31.00
CA ASP A 175 -63.61 -60.02 31.75
C ASP A 175 -63.08 -59.17 32.92
N ARG A 176 -62.89 -57.86 32.69
CA ARG A 176 -62.50 -56.90 33.73
C ARG A 176 -63.54 -56.81 34.87
N GLN A 177 -64.83 -56.91 34.57
CA GLN A 177 -65.90 -56.82 35.56
C GLN A 177 -66.05 -58.11 36.40
N LEU A 178 -65.82 -59.27 35.79
CA LEU A 178 -65.74 -60.57 36.49
C LEU A 178 -64.51 -60.66 37.40
N LYS A 179 -63.37 -60.14 36.93
CA LYS A 179 -62.13 -60.10 37.72
C LYS A 179 -62.29 -59.23 38.98
N LYS A 180 -62.82 -58.01 38.81
CA LYS A 180 -63.08 -57.05 39.90
C LYS A 180 -63.98 -57.62 41.01
N THR A 181 -65.06 -58.31 40.65
CA THR A 181 -65.97 -58.91 41.65
C THR A 181 -65.37 -60.13 42.36
N THR A 182 -64.43 -60.82 41.73
CA THR A 182 -63.66 -61.91 42.36
C THR A 182 -62.59 -61.36 43.32
N GLU A 183 -61.95 -60.26 42.94
CA GLU A 183 -60.98 -59.52 43.75
C GLU A 183 -61.67 -58.92 45.01
N GLU A 184 -62.82 -58.25 44.87
CA GLU A 184 -63.63 -57.72 45.98
C GLU A 184 -64.08 -58.82 46.98
N LEU A 185 -64.38 -60.04 46.51
CA LEU A 185 -64.74 -61.17 47.38
C LEU A 185 -63.54 -61.72 48.16
N ASN A 186 -62.35 -61.78 47.53
CA ASN A 186 -61.12 -62.21 48.19
C ASN A 186 -60.66 -61.19 49.25
N GLU A 187 -60.77 -59.88 48.96
CA GLU A 187 -60.50 -58.83 49.96
C GLU A 187 -61.42 -58.96 51.18
N ALA A 188 -62.72 -59.19 50.98
CA ALA A 188 -63.67 -59.39 52.07
C ALA A 188 -63.37 -60.66 52.92
N LEU A 189 -62.87 -61.72 52.30
CA LEU A 189 -62.43 -62.94 53.01
C LEU A 189 -61.11 -62.70 53.78
N SER A 190 -60.14 -61.98 53.19
CA SER A 190 -58.89 -61.60 53.86
C SER A 190 -59.16 -60.73 55.09
N ALA A 191 -60.00 -59.70 54.94
CA ALA A 191 -60.39 -58.82 56.04
C ALA A 191 -61.09 -59.57 57.19
N LYS A 192 -61.88 -60.60 56.88
CA LYS A 192 -62.50 -61.47 57.89
C LYS A 192 -61.45 -62.32 58.62
N GLU A 193 -60.47 -62.87 57.90
CA GLU A 193 -59.39 -63.68 58.47
C GLU A 193 -58.49 -62.81 59.37
N GLU A 194 -58.15 -61.59 58.94
CA GLU A 194 -57.41 -60.59 59.73
C GLU A 194 -58.14 -60.19 61.02
N ILE A 195 -59.46 -59.95 60.95
CA ILE A 195 -60.27 -59.66 62.15
C ILE A 195 -60.28 -60.87 63.11
N ALA A 196 -60.37 -62.09 62.58
CA ALA A 196 -60.32 -63.31 63.40
C ALA A 196 -58.95 -63.50 64.08
N GLN A 197 -57.85 -63.28 63.35
CA GLN A 197 -56.50 -63.28 63.91
C GLN A 197 -56.35 -62.20 64.99
N ARG A 198 -56.81 -60.97 64.73
CA ARG A 198 -56.73 -59.87 65.68
C ARG A 198 -57.55 -60.09 66.96
N CYS A 199 -58.70 -60.76 66.86
CA CYS A 199 -59.43 -61.23 68.04
C CYS A 199 -58.62 -62.26 68.84
N HIS A 200 -57.98 -63.22 68.17
CA HIS A 200 -57.16 -64.23 68.83
C HIS A 200 -55.91 -63.63 69.50
N GLU A 201 -55.23 -62.68 68.85
CA GLU A 201 -54.11 -61.93 69.42
C GLU A 201 -54.52 -61.10 70.65
N LEU A 202 -55.71 -60.49 70.62
CA LEU A 202 -56.24 -59.76 71.77
C LEU A 202 -56.58 -60.70 72.94
N ASP A 203 -57.18 -61.87 72.68
CA ASP A 203 -57.40 -62.88 73.72
C ASP A 203 -56.08 -63.38 74.34
N MET A 204 -55.04 -63.59 73.51
CA MET A 204 -53.70 -63.93 73.99
C MET A 204 -53.05 -62.79 74.81
N GLN A 205 -53.19 -61.53 74.39
CA GLN A 205 -52.71 -60.39 75.18
C GLN A 205 -53.43 -60.27 76.52
N VAL A 206 -54.75 -60.48 76.56
CA VAL A 206 -55.52 -60.45 77.82
C VAL A 206 -55.06 -61.55 78.77
N ALA A 207 -54.81 -62.77 78.25
CA ALA A 207 -54.26 -63.86 79.05
C ALA A 207 -52.85 -63.53 79.60
N ALA A 208 -51.95 -63.02 78.76
CA ALA A 208 -50.60 -62.61 79.16
C ALA A 208 -50.62 -61.48 80.21
N LEU A 209 -51.48 -60.46 80.04
CA LEU A 209 -51.66 -59.37 81.01
C LEU A 209 -52.27 -59.86 82.33
N GLN A 210 -53.10 -60.92 82.32
CA GLN A 210 -53.60 -61.54 83.54
C GLN A 210 -52.53 -62.35 84.28
N GLU A 211 -51.66 -63.06 83.54
CA GLU A 211 -50.50 -63.74 84.10
C GLU A 211 -49.50 -62.73 84.69
N GLU A 212 -49.12 -61.70 83.93
CA GLU A 212 -48.25 -60.61 84.39
C GLU A 212 -48.80 -59.91 85.64
N LYS A 213 -50.10 -59.58 85.66
CA LYS A 213 -50.77 -59.03 86.84
C LYS A 213 -50.65 -59.96 88.06
N SER A 214 -50.75 -61.28 87.85
CA SER A 214 -50.59 -62.25 88.94
C SER A 214 -49.15 -62.33 89.45
N SER A 215 -48.17 -62.24 88.55
CA SER A 215 -46.73 -62.19 88.88
C SER A 215 -46.37 -60.91 89.63
N LEU A 216 -46.84 -59.75 89.16
CA LEU A 216 -46.60 -58.45 89.81
C LEU A 216 -47.24 -58.35 91.21
N LEU A 217 -48.36 -59.04 91.44
CA LEU A 217 -48.96 -59.16 92.77
C LEU A 217 -48.12 -60.03 93.71
N ALA A 218 -47.54 -61.14 93.22
CA ALA A 218 -46.62 -61.96 93.99
C ALA A 218 -45.30 -61.22 94.30
N GLU A 219 -44.77 -60.48 93.32
CA GLU A 219 -43.58 -59.64 93.52
C GLU A 219 -43.83 -58.51 94.53
N ASN A 220 -45.01 -57.88 94.50
CA ASN A 220 -45.39 -56.89 95.51
C ASN A 220 -45.40 -57.45 96.94
N GLN A 221 -45.85 -58.70 97.13
CA GLN A 221 -45.79 -59.36 98.45
C GLN A 221 -44.34 -59.54 98.91
N ILE A 222 -43.45 -60.02 98.02
CA ILE A 222 -42.02 -60.20 98.31
C ILE A 222 -41.34 -58.85 98.59
N LEU A 223 -41.69 -57.78 97.86
CA LEU A 223 -41.15 -56.44 98.09
C LEU A 223 -41.62 -55.85 99.43
N MET A 224 -42.87 -56.07 99.84
CA MET A 224 -43.34 -55.71 101.19
C MET A 224 -42.61 -56.50 102.29
N GLU A 225 -42.34 -57.79 102.09
CA GLU A 225 -41.52 -58.57 103.04
C GLU A 225 -40.07 -58.09 103.12
N ARG A 226 -39.47 -57.63 102.01
CA ARG A 226 -38.14 -57.00 102.00
C ARG A 226 -38.14 -55.62 102.66
N LEU A 227 -39.18 -54.82 102.46
CA LEU A 227 -39.30 -53.49 103.08
C LEU A 227 -39.34 -53.60 104.61
N ASN A 228 -40.07 -54.59 105.13
CA ASN A 228 -40.09 -54.93 106.56
C ASN A 228 -38.73 -55.46 107.11
N GLN A 229 -37.75 -55.75 106.24
CA GLN A 229 -36.38 -56.13 106.64
C GLN A 229 -35.40 -54.94 106.57
N SER A 230 -35.71 -53.88 105.80
CA SER A 230 -34.83 -52.70 105.67
C SER A 230 -34.78 -51.78 106.89
N ASP A 231 -35.73 -51.86 107.82
CA ASP A 231 -35.70 -51.14 109.11
C ASP A 231 -34.46 -51.49 109.97
N SER A 232 -33.69 -52.52 109.60
CA SER A 232 -32.41 -52.90 110.22
C SER A 232 -31.18 -52.11 109.73
N ILE A 233 -31.33 -51.17 108.79
CA ILE A 233 -30.18 -50.52 108.11
C ILE A 233 -29.73 -49.22 108.80
N GLU A 234 -30.55 -48.60 109.66
CA GLU A 234 -30.27 -47.29 110.25
C GLU A 234 -29.16 -47.23 111.33
N ASP A 235 -28.59 -48.37 111.78
CA ASP A 235 -27.46 -48.39 112.74
C ASP A 235 -26.09 -48.27 112.03
N PRO A 236 -25.34 -47.15 112.16
CA PRO A 236 -24.04 -46.96 111.52
C PRO A 236 -22.94 -47.91 112.02
N ASN A 237 -23.10 -48.52 113.20
CA ASN A 237 -22.14 -49.48 113.74
C ASN A 237 -22.38 -50.92 113.31
N SER A 238 -23.52 -51.22 112.68
CA SER A 238 -23.78 -52.51 112.05
C SER A 238 -22.76 -52.82 110.94
N PRO A 239 -22.36 -54.09 110.73
CA PRO A 239 -21.58 -54.51 109.56
C PRO A 239 -22.26 -54.20 108.20
N ALA A 240 -23.56 -53.92 108.21
CA ALA A 240 -24.30 -53.39 107.06
C ALA A 240 -24.09 -51.87 106.92
N GLY A 241 -24.28 -51.10 107.99
CA GLY A 241 -24.09 -49.64 108.02
C GLY A 241 -22.68 -49.20 107.62
N ARG A 242 -21.64 -49.90 108.10
CA ARG A 242 -20.24 -49.61 107.68
C ARG A 242 -19.98 -49.89 106.20
N ARG A 243 -20.60 -50.95 105.64
CA ARG A 243 -20.53 -51.23 104.20
C ARG A 243 -21.29 -50.19 103.39
N HIS A 244 -22.44 -49.74 103.88
CA HIS A 244 -23.21 -48.67 103.25
C HIS A 244 -22.41 -47.36 103.19
N LEU A 245 -21.79 -46.94 104.30
CA LEU A 245 -20.94 -45.74 104.34
C LEU A 245 -19.71 -45.86 103.41
N GLN A 246 -19.05 -47.02 103.37
CA GLN A 246 -17.91 -47.23 102.48
C GLN A 246 -18.30 -47.18 101.00
N LEU A 247 -19.45 -47.76 100.64
CA LEU A 247 -20.02 -47.67 99.29
C LEU A 247 -20.43 -46.23 98.97
N GLN A 248 -20.98 -45.48 99.93
CA GLN A 248 -21.35 -44.08 99.77
C GLN A 248 -20.12 -43.21 99.45
N THR A 249 -19.02 -43.34 100.19
CA THR A 249 -17.78 -42.59 99.90
C THR A 249 -17.17 -42.97 98.55
N GLN A 250 -17.28 -44.24 98.13
CA GLN A 250 -16.88 -44.64 96.78
C GLN A 250 -17.79 -44.02 95.70
N LEU A 251 -19.09 -43.90 95.97
CA LEU A 251 -20.06 -43.26 95.08
C LEU A 251 -19.75 -41.76 94.92
N GLU A 252 -19.45 -41.07 96.03
CA GLU A 252 -19.03 -39.67 96.06
C GLU A 252 -17.71 -39.45 95.28
N GLN A 253 -16.71 -40.32 95.47
CA GLN A 253 -15.45 -40.27 94.71
C GLN A 253 -15.65 -40.50 93.21
N LEU A 254 -16.46 -41.48 92.83
CA LEU A 254 -16.80 -41.75 91.42
C LEU A 254 -17.62 -40.60 90.82
N GLN A 255 -18.48 -39.93 91.58
CA GLN A 255 -19.18 -38.72 91.13
C GLN A 255 -18.22 -37.54 90.91
N GLU A 256 -17.26 -37.32 91.81
CA GLU A 256 -16.25 -36.26 91.64
C GLU A 256 -15.33 -36.53 90.44
N GLU A 257 -14.88 -37.79 90.26
CA GLU A 257 -14.10 -38.20 89.09
C GLU A 257 -14.91 -38.10 87.79
N THR A 258 -16.20 -38.48 87.82
CA THR A 258 -17.10 -38.29 86.67
C THR A 258 -17.24 -36.81 86.31
N PHE A 259 -17.49 -35.92 87.27
CA PHE A 259 -17.60 -34.48 87.02
C PHE A 259 -16.29 -33.89 86.44
N ARG A 260 -15.14 -34.35 86.93
CA ARG A 260 -13.83 -33.93 86.43
C ARG A 260 -13.57 -34.43 85.00
N LEU A 261 -13.98 -35.64 84.67
CA LEU A 261 -13.89 -36.19 83.31
C LEU A 261 -14.86 -35.49 82.35
N GLU A 262 -16.07 -35.15 82.81
CA GLU A 262 -17.05 -34.37 82.05
C GLU A 262 -16.49 -32.98 81.68
N ALA A 263 -15.91 -32.27 82.66
CA ALA A 263 -15.26 -30.98 82.43
C ALA A 263 -14.08 -31.08 81.44
N ALA A 264 -13.21 -32.08 81.59
CA ALA A 264 -12.09 -32.28 80.67
C ALA A 264 -12.57 -32.64 79.25
N LYS A 265 -13.66 -33.41 79.13
CA LYS A 265 -14.32 -33.73 77.86
C LYS A 265 -14.87 -32.47 77.18
N ASP A 266 -15.48 -31.54 77.93
CA ASP A 266 -15.93 -30.26 77.40
C ASP A 266 -14.76 -29.36 76.96
N ASP A 267 -13.67 -29.30 77.72
CA ASP A 267 -12.43 -28.60 77.30
C ASP A 267 -11.85 -29.16 75.99
N TYR A 268 -11.80 -30.51 75.85
CA TYR A 268 -11.36 -31.14 74.61
C TYR A 268 -12.33 -30.89 73.45
N ARG A 269 -13.64 -30.86 73.69
CA ARG A 269 -14.65 -30.54 72.68
C ARG A 269 -14.48 -29.13 72.15
N ILE A 270 -14.35 -28.14 73.03
CA ILE A 270 -14.09 -26.73 72.65
C ILE A 270 -12.80 -26.64 71.81
N ARG A 271 -11.74 -27.34 72.22
CA ARG A 271 -10.48 -27.34 71.46
C ARG A 271 -10.58 -28.02 70.09
N CYS A 272 -11.44 -29.04 69.93
CA CYS A 272 -11.75 -29.59 68.62
C CYS A 272 -12.52 -28.58 67.75
N GLU A 273 -13.54 -27.93 68.29
CA GLU A 273 -14.32 -26.87 67.61
C GLU A 273 -13.41 -25.70 67.15
N GLU A 274 -12.44 -25.29 67.99
CA GLU A 274 -11.42 -24.28 67.65
C GLU A 274 -10.49 -24.73 66.50
N LEU A 275 -10.00 -25.97 66.54
CA LEU A 275 -9.12 -26.52 65.50
C LEU A 275 -9.85 -26.76 64.18
N GLU A 276 -11.12 -27.20 64.22
CA GLU A 276 -11.96 -27.32 63.02
C GLU A 276 -12.20 -25.96 62.36
N LYS A 277 -12.40 -24.91 63.17
CA LYS A 277 -12.49 -23.53 62.69
C LYS A 277 -11.19 -23.05 62.06
N GLU A 278 -10.03 -23.25 62.70
CA GLU A 278 -8.72 -22.90 62.14
C GLU A 278 -8.45 -23.64 60.82
N ILE A 279 -8.80 -24.92 60.72
CA ILE A 279 -8.72 -25.70 59.48
C ILE A 279 -9.64 -25.12 58.39
N SER A 280 -10.84 -24.67 58.74
CA SER A 280 -11.77 -24.04 57.80
C SER A 280 -11.24 -22.69 57.29
N GLU A 281 -10.71 -21.85 58.18
CA GLU A 281 -10.10 -20.55 57.81
C GLU A 281 -8.86 -20.74 56.92
N LEU A 282 -8.00 -21.72 57.24
CA LEU A 282 -6.83 -22.06 56.42
C LEU A 282 -7.19 -22.65 55.06
N ARG A 283 -8.30 -23.40 54.95
CA ARG A 283 -8.82 -23.88 53.65
C ARG A 283 -9.30 -22.72 52.80
N GLN A 284 -10.14 -21.84 53.36
CA GLN A 284 -10.62 -20.65 52.65
C GLN A 284 -9.45 -19.78 52.15
N GLN A 285 -8.42 -19.54 52.96
CA GLN A 285 -7.23 -18.81 52.54
C GLN A 285 -6.45 -19.53 51.41
N ASN A 286 -6.47 -20.86 51.36
CA ASN A 286 -5.83 -21.64 50.30
C ASN A 286 -6.63 -21.54 48.99
N ASP A 287 -7.97 -21.60 49.08
CA ASP A 287 -8.86 -21.40 47.93
C ASP A 287 -8.69 -19.97 47.36
N GLU A 288 -8.66 -18.94 48.22
CA GLU A 288 -8.40 -17.53 47.84
C GLU A 288 -7.00 -17.32 47.22
N LEU A 289 -5.98 -18.03 47.71
CA LEU A 289 -4.64 -18.00 47.10
C LEU A 289 -4.58 -18.74 45.76
N THR A 290 -5.42 -19.77 45.59
CA THR A 290 -5.52 -20.54 44.34
C THR A 290 -6.21 -19.70 43.26
N THR A 291 -7.34 -19.05 43.56
CA THR A 291 -8.02 -18.16 42.59
C THR A 291 -7.11 -16.99 42.19
N LEU A 292 -6.37 -16.40 43.14
CA LEU A 292 -5.41 -15.34 42.82
C LEU A 292 -4.24 -15.82 41.93
N ALA A 293 -3.83 -17.08 42.06
CA ALA A 293 -2.82 -17.67 41.21
C ALA A 293 -3.34 -17.93 39.78
N ASP A 294 -4.58 -18.40 39.65
CA ASP A 294 -5.26 -18.59 38.36
C ASP A 294 -5.49 -17.25 37.64
N GLU A 295 -5.92 -16.20 38.36
CA GLU A 295 -6.01 -14.83 37.85
C GLU A 295 -4.65 -14.31 37.38
N ALA A 296 -3.58 -14.51 38.16
CA ALA A 296 -2.24 -14.09 37.78
C ALA A 296 -1.71 -14.82 36.54
N GLN A 297 -2.08 -16.09 36.35
CA GLN A 297 -1.74 -16.86 35.16
C GLN A 297 -2.55 -16.40 33.93
N SER A 298 -3.85 -16.13 34.09
CA SER A 298 -4.70 -15.55 33.03
C SER A 298 -4.19 -14.17 32.55
N LEU A 299 -3.84 -13.27 33.48
CA LEU A 299 -3.26 -11.96 33.17
C LEU A 299 -1.90 -12.06 32.45
N LYS A 300 -1.10 -13.07 32.79
CA LYS A 300 0.17 -13.34 32.12
C LYS A 300 -0.04 -13.82 30.68
N ASP A 301 -1.02 -14.68 30.45
CA ASP A 301 -1.37 -15.15 29.10
C ASP A 301 -1.93 -14.01 28.24
N GLU A 302 -2.73 -13.10 28.81
CA GLU A 302 -3.15 -11.86 28.15
C GLU A 302 -1.95 -10.95 27.80
N ILE A 303 -1.00 -10.77 28.70
CA ILE A 303 0.24 -10.01 28.45
C ILE A 303 1.05 -10.62 27.30
N ASP A 304 1.14 -11.95 27.20
CA ASP A 304 1.87 -12.61 26.11
C ASP A 304 1.13 -12.52 24.76
N VAL A 305 -0.21 -12.53 24.75
CA VAL A 305 -1.02 -12.17 23.56
C VAL A 305 -0.78 -10.72 23.14
N LEU A 306 -0.75 -9.78 24.09
CA LEU A 306 -0.46 -8.36 23.83
C LEU A 306 0.98 -8.12 23.33
N ARG A 307 1.95 -8.89 23.82
CA ARG A 307 3.33 -8.88 23.29
C ARG A 307 3.37 -9.36 21.84
N HIS A 308 2.69 -10.47 21.52
CA HIS A 308 2.64 -10.99 20.15
C HIS A 308 1.94 -10.02 19.18
N SER A 309 0.87 -9.33 19.63
CA SER A 309 0.20 -8.32 18.81
C SER A 309 1.07 -7.07 18.61
N SER A 310 1.80 -6.63 19.63
CA SER A 310 2.79 -5.54 19.54
C SER A 310 3.90 -5.85 18.53
N ASP A 311 4.53 -7.04 18.62
CA ASP A 311 5.53 -7.52 17.65
C ASP A 311 5.01 -7.54 16.21
N LYS A 312 3.73 -7.89 16.03
CA LYS A 312 3.05 -7.87 14.73
C LYS A 312 2.84 -6.44 14.23
N VAL A 313 2.46 -5.50 15.11
CA VAL A 313 2.35 -4.07 14.79
C VAL A 313 3.71 -3.51 14.35
N SER A 314 4.78 -3.70 15.12
CA SER A 314 6.12 -3.19 14.73
C SER A 314 6.63 -3.77 13.40
N LYS A 315 6.30 -5.02 13.08
CA LYS A 315 6.58 -5.61 11.75
C LYS A 315 5.79 -4.92 10.64
N LEU A 316 4.51 -4.59 10.86
CA LEU A 316 3.68 -3.87 9.90
C LEU A 316 4.14 -2.42 9.73
N GLU A 317 4.52 -1.73 10.81
CA GLU A 317 5.11 -0.38 10.77
C GLU A 317 6.39 -0.35 9.92
N GLY A 318 7.29 -1.33 10.12
CA GLY A 318 8.50 -1.48 9.29
C GLY A 318 8.20 -1.72 7.81
N GLN A 319 7.12 -2.45 7.48
CA GLN A 319 6.66 -2.61 6.10
C GLN A 319 6.09 -1.31 5.53
N VAL A 320 5.27 -0.59 6.29
CA VAL A 320 4.71 0.73 5.91
C VAL A 320 5.85 1.72 5.63
N GLU A 321 6.89 1.76 6.46
CA GLU A 321 8.04 2.64 6.26
C GLU A 321 8.84 2.25 5.00
N SER A 322 9.01 0.95 4.73
CA SER A 322 9.57 0.47 3.46
C SER A 322 8.74 0.90 2.24
N TYR A 323 7.41 0.91 2.35
CA TYR A 323 6.52 1.35 1.28
C TYR A 323 6.51 2.87 1.09
N LYS A 324 6.59 3.67 2.17
CA LYS A 324 6.80 5.12 2.09
C LYS A 324 8.07 5.46 1.32
N LYS A 325 9.19 4.84 1.68
CA LYS A 325 10.47 5.06 0.98
C LYS A 325 10.39 4.72 -0.51
N LYS A 326 9.74 3.60 -0.88
CA LYS A 326 9.49 3.25 -2.29
C LYS A 326 8.59 4.26 -3.02
N LEU A 327 7.64 4.91 -2.32
CA LEU A 327 6.82 5.99 -2.87
C LEU A 327 7.62 7.29 -3.08
N GLU A 328 8.56 7.60 -2.19
CA GLU A 328 9.51 8.71 -2.35
C GLU A 328 10.42 8.48 -3.56
N ASP A 329 11.03 7.28 -3.67
CA ASP A 329 11.85 6.87 -4.82
C ASP A 329 11.06 6.97 -6.14
N LEU A 330 9.78 6.57 -6.15
CA LEU A 330 8.87 6.74 -7.30
C LEU A 330 8.56 8.21 -7.60
N GLY A 331 8.50 9.06 -6.58
CA GLY A 331 8.35 10.51 -6.71
C GLY A 331 9.56 11.14 -7.40
N ASP A 332 10.77 10.75 -6.99
CA ASP A 332 12.02 11.20 -7.60
C ASP A 332 12.18 10.70 -9.04
N LEU A 333 11.83 9.44 -9.31
CA LEU A 333 11.83 8.91 -10.67
C LEU A 333 10.86 9.67 -11.57
N ARG A 334 9.66 10.04 -11.08
CA ARG A 334 8.70 10.89 -11.82
C ARG A 334 9.27 12.29 -12.09
N ARG A 335 9.97 12.92 -11.13
CA ARG A 335 10.68 14.20 -11.34
C ARG A 335 11.76 14.06 -12.40
N GLN A 336 12.54 12.98 -12.37
CA GLN A 336 13.59 12.70 -13.35
C GLN A 336 13.03 12.49 -14.77
N VAL A 337 11.93 11.74 -14.90
CA VAL A 337 11.21 11.58 -16.18
C VAL A 337 10.75 12.93 -16.71
N LYS A 338 10.10 13.77 -15.89
CA LYS A 338 9.64 15.11 -16.31
C LYS A 338 10.81 16.00 -16.79
N LEU A 339 11.94 15.98 -16.08
CA LEU A 339 13.15 16.70 -16.49
C LEU A 339 13.75 16.19 -17.81
N LEU A 340 13.62 14.89 -18.10
CA LEU A 340 14.02 14.32 -19.40
C LEU A 340 13.05 14.70 -20.52
N GLU A 341 11.74 14.72 -20.26
CA GLU A 341 10.70 15.19 -21.19
C GLU A 341 10.86 16.67 -21.54
N GLU A 342 11.13 17.53 -20.55
CA GLU A 342 11.42 18.96 -20.73
C GLU A 342 12.70 19.16 -21.58
N LYS A 343 13.77 18.42 -21.29
CA LYS A 343 15.00 18.44 -22.11
C LYS A 343 14.76 17.96 -23.54
N ASN A 344 13.99 16.89 -23.73
CA ASN A 344 13.66 16.38 -25.05
C ASN A 344 12.83 17.38 -25.86
N THR A 345 11.86 18.03 -25.21
CA THR A 345 11.07 19.13 -25.79
C THR A 345 11.97 20.30 -26.21
N MET A 346 12.95 20.67 -25.37
CA MET A 346 13.93 21.72 -25.68
C MET A 346 14.83 21.34 -26.86
N TYR A 347 15.31 20.09 -26.93
CA TYR A 347 16.07 19.60 -28.08
C TYR A 347 15.24 19.63 -29.37
N MET A 348 13.97 19.19 -29.31
CA MET A 348 13.05 19.26 -30.45
C MET A 348 12.83 20.69 -30.94
N GLN A 349 12.59 21.65 -30.03
CA GLN A 349 12.46 23.07 -30.37
C GLN A 349 13.74 23.63 -31.01
N ASN A 350 14.91 23.28 -30.47
CA ASN A 350 16.20 23.69 -31.02
C ASN A 350 16.44 23.08 -32.43
N THR A 351 16.06 21.82 -32.64
CA THR A 351 16.12 21.18 -33.97
C THR A 351 15.24 21.91 -34.98
N VAL A 352 14.00 22.24 -34.63
CA VAL A 352 13.10 23.02 -35.51
C VAL A 352 13.67 24.40 -35.83
N SER A 353 14.25 25.09 -34.84
CA SER A 353 14.92 26.38 -35.04
C SER A 353 16.09 26.26 -36.04
N LEU A 354 16.92 25.22 -35.90
CA LEU A 354 18.04 24.96 -36.82
C LEU A 354 17.56 24.57 -38.23
N GLU A 355 16.44 23.84 -38.35
CA GLU A 355 15.82 23.53 -39.64
C GLU A 355 15.29 24.80 -40.33
N GLU A 356 14.70 25.74 -39.59
CA GLU A 356 14.29 27.04 -40.13
C GLU A 356 15.49 27.90 -40.58
N GLU A 357 16.57 27.95 -39.80
CA GLU A 357 17.80 28.63 -40.21
C GLU A 357 18.43 28.00 -41.46
N LEU A 358 18.47 26.67 -41.53
CA LEU A 358 18.91 25.94 -42.71
C LEU A 358 18.02 26.24 -43.93
N ARG A 359 16.70 26.38 -43.74
CA ARG A 359 15.76 26.77 -44.80
C ARG A 359 16.04 28.20 -45.31
N LYS A 360 16.29 29.15 -44.42
CA LYS A 360 16.69 30.54 -44.75
C LYS A 360 18.03 30.57 -45.49
N ALA A 361 19.03 29.84 -45.00
CA ALA A 361 20.35 29.72 -45.65
C ALA A 361 20.25 29.12 -47.07
N ASN A 362 19.41 28.10 -47.26
CA ASN A 362 19.17 27.51 -48.59
C ASN A 362 18.44 28.48 -49.53
N ALA A 363 17.49 29.28 -49.04
CA ALA A 363 16.84 30.32 -49.84
C ALA A 363 17.85 31.41 -50.27
N ALA A 364 18.67 31.90 -49.35
CA ALA A 364 19.74 32.86 -49.65
C ALA A 364 20.77 32.28 -50.65
N ARG A 365 21.12 31.00 -50.54
CA ARG A 365 21.98 30.29 -51.50
C ARG A 365 21.36 30.22 -52.90
N SER A 366 20.05 30.01 -53.01
CA SER A 366 19.33 30.02 -54.29
C SER A 366 19.30 31.41 -54.93
N GLN A 367 19.13 32.46 -54.13
CA GLN A 367 19.26 33.85 -54.58
C GLN A 367 20.68 34.16 -55.06
N LEU A 368 21.71 33.76 -54.31
CA LEU A 368 23.12 33.93 -54.71
C LEU A 368 23.43 33.23 -56.04
N GLU A 369 22.91 32.02 -56.26
CA GLU A 369 23.07 31.31 -57.53
C GLU A 369 22.36 32.02 -58.70
N THR A 370 21.21 32.64 -58.43
CA THR A 370 20.50 33.49 -59.40
C THR A 370 21.33 34.73 -59.75
N TYR A 371 21.89 35.43 -58.75
CA TYR A 371 22.78 36.57 -58.97
C TYR A 371 24.05 36.18 -59.72
N LYS A 372 24.66 35.03 -59.43
CA LYS A 372 25.81 34.52 -60.20
C LYS A 372 25.48 34.34 -61.68
N ARG A 373 24.32 33.77 -62.01
CA ARG A 373 23.86 33.65 -63.41
C ARG A 373 23.68 35.01 -64.07
N GLN A 374 23.07 35.98 -63.37
CA GLN A 374 22.93 37.35 -63.87
C GLN A 374 24.30 38.02 -64.11
N VAL A 375 25.28 37.83 -63.22
CA VAL A 375 26.65 38.35 -63.40
C VAL A 375 27.30 37.72 -64.64
N VAL A 376 27.18 36.42 -64.85
CA VAL A 376 27.70 35.74 -66.06
C VAL A 376 27.00 36.24 -67.33
N GLU A 377 25.68 36.45 -67.29
CA GLU A 377 24.94 37.01 -68.43
C GLU A 377 25.37 38.45 -68.75
N LEU A 378 25.55 39.29 -67.73
CA LEU A 378 26.05 40.66 -67.88
C LEU A 378 27.50 40.68 -68.39
N GLN A 379 28.36 39.76 -67.94
CA GLN A 379 29.73 39.60 -68.46
C GLN A 379 29.72 39.17 -69.94
N ASN A 380 28.82 38.27 -70.35
CA ASN A 380 28.66 37.89 -71.74
C ASN A 380 28.18 39.07 -72.60
N ARG A 381 27.15 39.80 -72.14
CA ARG A 381 26.67 41.02 -72.82
C ARG A 381 27.77 42.09 -72.93
N LEU A 382 28.56 42.29 -71.87
CA LEU A 382 29.72 43.20 -71.89
C LEU A 382 30.79 42.75 -72.89
N SER A 383 31.06 41.44 -73.00
CA SER A 383 31.95 40.89 -74.02
C SER A 383 31.42 41.09 -75.44
N GLU A 384 30.11 40.97 -75.65
CA GLU A 384 29.46 41.24 -76.94
C GLU A 384 29.53 42.73 -77.32
N GLU A 385 29.23 43.65 -76.39
CA GLU A 385 29.36 45.08 -76.62
C GLU A 385 30.82 45.51 -76.84
N SER A 386 31.78 44.93 -76.11
CA SER A 386 33.21 45.11 -76.38
C SER A 386 33.56 44.69 -77.82
N LYS A 387 33.15 43.49 -78.24
CA LYS A 387 33.36 43.01 -79.61
C LYS A 387 32.67 43.86 -80.68
N LYS A 388 31.56 44.54 -80.35
CA LYS A 388 30.92 45.52 -81.26
C LYS A 388 31.72 46.82 -81.32
N ALA A 389 32.19 47.32 -80.18
CA ALA A 389 33.06 48.50 -80.11
C ALA A 389 34.37 48.27 -80.89
N ASP A 390 35.02 47.12 -80.72
CA ASP A 390 36.24 46.75 -81.45
C ASP A 390 36.03 46.72 -82.97
N LYS A 391 34.86 46.21 -83.43
CA LYS A 391 34.48 46.22 -84.85
C LYS A 391 34.27 47.65 -85.37
N LEU A 392 33.57 48.48 -84.62
CA LEU A 392 33.31 49.88 -84.99
C LEU A 392 34.60 50.72 -84.99
N ASP A 393 35.52 50.48 -84.07
CA ASP A 393 36.85 51.10 -84.08
C ASP A 393 37.67 50.66 -85.30
N PHE A 394 37.64 49.37 -85.66
CA PHE A 394 38.29 48.89 -86.89
C PHE A 394 37.67 49.51 -88.15
N GLU A 395 36.34 49.60 -88.24
CA GLU A 395 35.64 50.25 -89.36
C GLU A 395 35.94 51.75 -89.41
N TYR A 396 36.00 52.43 -88.27
CA TYR A 396 36.39 53.84 -88.14
C TYR A 396 37.84 54.05 -88.59
N LYS A 397 38.79 53.21 -88.16
CA LYS A 397 40.19 53.25 -88.61
C LYS A 397 40.29 53.06 -90.12
N ARG A 398 39.61 52.07 -90.69
CA ARG A 398 39.57 51.84 -92.15
C ARG A 398 38.96 53.02 -92.91
N LEU A 399 37.90 53.62 -92.40
CA LEU A 399 37.28 54.82 -92.98
C LEU A 399 38.21 56.04 -92.88
N LYS A 400 38.90 56.21 -91.76
CA LYS A 400 39.90 57.26 -91.55
C LYS A 400 41.08 57.12 -92.50
N GLU A 401 41.65 55.92 -92.64
CA GLU A 401 42.69 55.62 -93.64
C GLU A 401 42.21 55.93 -95.06
N LYS A 402 40.94 55.62 -95.38
CA LYS A 402 40.37 55.96 -96.68
C LYS A 402 40.25 57.47 -96.88
N VAL A 403 39.79 58.21 -95.87
CA VAL A 403 39.76 59.69 -95.88
C VAL A 403 41.16 60.28 -96.02
N ASP A 404 42.15 59.79 -95.27
CA ASP A 404 43.54 60.23 -95.34
C ASP A 404 44.15 59.93 -96.73
N SER A 405 43.79 58.80 -97.36
CA SER A 405 44.22 58.47 -98.73
C SER A 405 43.62 59.43 -99.77
N LEU A 406 42.32 59.76 -99.65
CA LEU A 406 41.63 60.70 -100.52
C LEU A 406 42.11 62.14 -100.30
N GLN A 407 42.48 62.50 -99.06
CA GLN A 407 43.06 63.80 -98.75
C GLN A 407 44.47 63.93 -99.34
N LYS A 408 45.30 62.88 -99.27
CA LYS A 408 46.61 62.82 -99.97
C LYS A 408 46.45 62.91 -101.49
N GLU A 409 45.46 62.24 -102.07
CA GLU A 409 45.16 62.30 -103.50
C GLU A 409 44.69 63.70 -103.93
N LYS A 410 43.78 64.30 -103.17
CA LYS A 410 43.33 65.70 -103.33
C LYS A 410 44.47 66.70 -103.22
N ASP A 411 45.41 66.51 -102.28
CA ASP A 411 46.56 67.40 -102.15
C ASP A 411 47.59 67.19 -103.27
N ARG A 412 47.77 65.96 -103.77
CA ARG A 412 48.53 65.70 -105.02
C ARG A 412 47.91 66.40 -106.23
N LEU A 413 46.60 66.25 -106.44
CA LEU A 413 45.87 66.94 -107.52
C LEU A 413 45.93 68.46 -107.35
N ARG A 414 45.95 68.97 -106.12
CA ARG A 414 46.18 70.40 -105.84
C ARG A 414 47.58 70.84 -106.26
N THR A 415 48.63 70.08 -105.93
CA THR A 415 50.02 70.39 -106.33
C THR A 415 50.21 70.26 -107.84
N GLU A 416 49.61 69.25 -108.48
CA GLU A 416 49.64 69.08 -109.94
C GLU A 416 48.95 70.26 -110.62
N ARG A 417 47.77 70.67 -110.13
CA ARG A 417 47.07 71.88 -110.59
C ARG A 417 47.88 73.16 -110.33
N ASP A 418 48.67 73.24 -109.27
CA ASP A 418 49.55 74.38 -109.02
C ASP A 418 50.76 74.38 -109.96
N SER A 419 51.42 73.24 -110.21
CA SER A 419 52.48 73.15 -111.23
C SER A 419 51.96 73.37 -112.65
N LEU A 420 50.71 72.99 -112.94
CA LEU A 420 50.06 73.30 -114.21
C LEU A 420 49.70 74.80 -114.32
N LYS A 421 49.38 75.48 -113.22
CA LYS A 421 49.25 76.94 -113.20
C LYS A 421 50.60 77.61 -113.41
N GLU A 422 51.64 77.15 -112.72
CA GLU A 422 53.02 77.64 -112.85
C GLU A 422 53.50 77.50 -114.29
N THR A 423 53.38 76.32 -114.91
CA THR A 423 53.72 76.13 -116.34
C THR A 423 52.84 76.94 -117.30
N ILE A 424 51.56 77.21 -116.97
CA ILE A 424 50.73 78.16 -117.74
C ILE A 424 51.23 79.60 -117.58
N GLU A 425 51.72 79.98 -116.39
CA GLU A 425 52.29 81.30 -116.11
C GLU A 425 53.68 81.46 -116.75
N GLU A 426 54.51 80.41 -116.76
CA GLU A 426 55.75 80.32 -117.55
C GLU A 426 55.48 80.42 -119.05
N LEU A 427 54.50 79.67 -119.59
CA LEU A 427 54.12 79.75 -121.01
C LEU A 427 53.55 81.13 -121.37
N ARG A 428 52.86 81.81 -120.44
CA ARG A 428 52.46 83.21 -120.61
C ARG A 428 53.66 84.16 -120.57
N CYS A 429 54.67 83.91 -119.74
CA CYS A 429 55.94 84.64 -119.77
C CYS A 429 56.73 84.39 -121.07
N VAL A 430 56.74 83.18 -121.60
CA VAL A 430 57.35 82.86 -122.91
C VAL A 430 56.58 83.54 -124.05
N GLN A 431 55.24 83.53 -124.02
CA GLN A 431 54.44 84.33 -124.97
C GLN A 431 54.67 85.84 -124.82
N ALA A 432 54.95 86.33 -123.61
CA ALA A 432 55.35 87.72 -123.38
C ALA A 432 56.78 88.01 -123.88
N GLN A 433 57.70 87.03 -123.87
CA GLN A 433 59.04 87.15 -124.46
C GLN A 433 59.00 87.07 -126.00
N GLU A 434 58.22 86.15 -126.59
CA GLU A 434 58.01 86.10 -128.05
C GLU A 434 57.28 87.34 -128.55
N GLY A 435 56.34 87.88 -127.76
CA GLY A 435 55.68 89.15 -128.01
C GLY A 435 56.59 90.39 -127.96
N GLN A 436 57.80 90.30 -127.39
CA GLN A 436 58.73 91.42 -127.27
C GLN A 436 59.62 91.65 -128.51
N LEU A 437 59.55 90.79 -129.55
CA LEU A 437 60.27 90.99 -130.81
C LEU A 437 59.46 91.71 -131.91
N THR A 438 58.19 92.04 -131.66
CA THR A 438 57.42 92.95 -132.53
C THR A 438 56.60 93.96 -131.71
N THR A 439 56.80 95.25 -132.02
CA THR A 439 56.19 96.47 -131.44
C THR A 439 56.61 96.89 -130.03
N GLN A 440 57.23 98.07 -129.97
CA GLN A 440 57.85 98.74 -128.82
C GLN A 440 56.82 99.39 -127.87
N GLY A 441 57.11 99.47 -126.56
CA GLY A 441 56.43 100.42 -125.66
C GLY A 441 56.55 100.20 -124.15
N PHE A 442 57.59 100.78 -123.52
CA PHE A 442 57.68 101.13 -122.08
C PHE A 442 57.65 100.02 -120.98
N MET A 443 58.87 99.59 -120.61
CA MET A 443 59.43 99.30 -119.26
C MET A 443 58.70 99.83 -118.01
N PRO A 444 59.02 99.34 -116.77
CA PRO A 444 59.57 98.03 -116.33
C PRO A 444 58.76 97.46 -115.11
N LEU A 445 59.06 96.39 -114.36
CA LEU A 445 60.03 95.26 -114.36
C LEU A 445 59.20 93.93 -114.48
N GLY A 446 59.68 92.68 -114.53
CA GLY A 446 61.00 92.05 -114.30
C GLY A 446 61.01 91.26 -112.96
N SER A 447 60.80 89.93 -112.87
CA SER A 447 61.49 88.73 -113.43
C SER A 447 62.65 88.23 -112.53
N GLN A 448 62.57 87.08 -111.82
CA GLN A 448 62.62 85.66 -112.28
C GLN A 448 64.04 85.07 -112.17
N GLU A 449 64.22 83.90 -111.53
CA GLU A 449 65.52 83.21 -111.47
C GLU A 449 65.82 82.49 -112.79
N SER A 450 66.87 82.91 -113.52
CA SER A 450 67.60 82.07 -114.46
C SER A 450 68.94 82.72 -114.85
N SER A 451 70.01 81.90 -114.92
CA SER A 451 71.43 82.30 -115.03
C SER A 451 71.95 83.05 -113.77
N ASP A 452 73.13 82.78 -113.20
CA ASP A 452 74.30 82.04 -113.69
C ASP A 452 74.83 82.54 -115.06
N SER A 453 74.79 83.86 -115.20
CA SER A 453 75.65 84.62 -116.10
C SER A 453 76.10 85.89 -115.37
N LEU A 454 77.41 86.11 -115.30
CA LEU A 454 78.06 87.36 -114.85
C LEU A 454 77.90 87.80 -113.37
N ALA A 455 77.74 86.87 -112.42
CA ALA A 455 77.91 87.15 -110.98
C ALA A 455 78.91 86.19 -110.26
N ALA A 456 79.56 85.30 -111.01
CA ALA A 456 80.55 84.36 -110.48
C ALA A 456 81.96 84.95 -110.31
N GLU A 457 82.19 86.21 -110.70
CA GLU A 457 83.54 86.79 -110.87
C GLU A 457 83.91 87.88 -109.85
N ILE A 458 83.02 88.25 -108.92
CA ILE A 458 83.29 89.27 -107.87
C ILE A 458 82.78 88.85 -106.47
N VAL A 459 82.72 87.54 -106.17
CA VAL A 459 82.49 87.05 -104.80
C VAL A 459 83.67 86.16 -104.40
N THR A 460 84.53 86.66 -103.50
CA THR A 460 85.72 85.91 -103.06
C THR A 460 85.32 84.66 -102.24
N PRO A 461 86.16 83.61 -102.22
CA PRO A 461 85.80 82.32 -101.62
C PRO A 461 85.35 82.41 -100.16
N GLU A 462 85.89 83.35 -99.38
CA GLU A 462 85.62 83.49 -97.95
C GLU A 462 84.15 83.86 -97.66
N ILE A 463 83.48 84.58 -98.57
CA ILE A 463 82.10 85.04 -98.36
C ILE A 463 81.09 83.91 -98.61
N ARG A 464 81.31 83.08 -99.63
CA ARG A 464 80.48 81.88 -99.87
C ARG A 464 80.60 80.89 -98.70
N GLU A 465 81.81 80.67 -98.20
CA GLU A 465 82.02 79.78 -97.06
C GLU A 465 81.31 80.29 -95.80
N LYS A 466 81.38 81.61 -95.53
CA LYS A 466 80.72 82.22 -94.37
C LYS A 466 79.18 82.14 -94.44
N LEU A 467 78.60 82.28 -95.63
CA LEU A 467 77.16 82.12 -95.84
C LEU A 467 76.70 80.67 -95.58
N ILE A 468 77.43 79.69 -96.11
CA ILE A 468 77.14 78.26 -95.90
C ILE A 468 77.27 77.90 -94.41
N ARG A 469 78.31 78.39 -93.72
CA ARG A 469 78.46 78.19 -92.27
C ARG A 469 77.29 78.79 -91.49
N LEU A 470 76.87 80.02 -91.78
CA LEU A 470 75.74 80.67 -91.09
C LEU A 470 74.38 80.01 -91.39
N GLN A 471 74.18 79.47 -92.59
CA GLN A 471 72.99 78.67 -92.92
C GLN A 471 72.99 77.32 -92.18
N HIS A 472 74.15 76.67 -92.09
CA HIS A 472 74.31 75.44 -91.32
C HIS A 472 74.09 75.68 -89.81
N GLU A 473 74.67 76.75 -89.27
CA GLU A 473 74.51 77.17 -87.86
C GLU A 473 73.05 77.46 -87.52
N ASN A 474 72.33 78.24 -88.35
CA ASN A 474 70.89 78.46 -88.16
C ASN A 474 70.07 77.17 -88.20
N LYS A 475 70.41 76.24 -89.11
CA LYS A 475 69.74 74.93 -89.19
C LYS A 475 69.99 74.10 -87.93
N MET A 476 71.22 74.08 -87.41
CA MET A 476 71.57 73.36 -86.18
C MET A 476 70.94 73.98 -84.94
N LEU A 477 70.89 75.31 -84.83
CA LEU A 477 70.21 76.02 -83.74
C LEU A 477 68.71 75.70 -83.71
N LYS A 478 68.06 75.66 -84.88
CA LYS A 478 66.63 75.32 -84.97
C LYS A 478 66.35 73.88 -84.53
N ILE A 479 67.17 72.92 -84.95
CA ILE A 479 67.05 71.50 -84.54
C ILE A 479 67.25 71.36 -83.02
N ASN A 480 68.23 72.06 -82.44
CA ASN A 480 68.43 72.03 -80.98
C ASN A 480 67.24 72.63 -80.21
N GLN A 481 66.61 73.69 -80.75
CA GLN A 481 65.44 74.29 -80.12
C GLN A 481 64.20 73.39 -80.24
N GLU A 482 63.95 72.78 -81.40
CA GLU A 482 62.90 71.77 -81.60
C GLU A 482 63.12 70.54 -80.70
N GLY A 483 64.37 70.15 -80.42
CA GLY A 483 64.71 69.11 -79.44
C GLY A 483 64.29 69.48 -78.02
N SER A 484 64.70 70.66 -77.55
CA SER A 484 64.37 71.17 -76.20
C SER A 484 62.85 71.34 -75.98
N ASP A 485 62.13 71.83 -76.99
CA ASP A 485 60.67 71.97 -76.90
C ASP A 485 59.97 70.59 -76.90
N ASN A 486 60.45 69.60 -77.67
CA ASN A 486 59.93 68.24 -77.63
C ASN A 486 60.15 67.55 -76.26
N GLU A 487 61.33 67.70 -75.65
CA GLU A 487 61.60 67.18 -74.30
C GLU A 487 60.64 67.79 -73.27
N LYS A 488 60.37 69.10 -73.38
CA LYS A 488 59.44 69.81 -72.51
C LYS A 488 57.98 69.39 -72.71
N ILE A 489 57.57 69.12 -73.95
CA ILE A 489 56.24 68.57 -74.27
C ILE A 489 56.09 67.16 -73.69
N ALA A 490 57.09 66.30 -73.87
CA ALA A 490 57.07 64.94 -73.32
C ALA A 490 56.98 64.93 -71.77
N LEU A 491 57.70 65.81 -71.09
CA LEU A 491 57.60 65.97 -69.64
C LEU A 491 56.21 66.44 -69.19
N LEU A 492 55.60 67.40 -69.91
CA LEU A 492 54.25 67.87 -69.61
C LEU A 492 53.18 66.79 -69.87
N GLN A 493 53.36 65.94 -70.89
CA GLN A 493 52.49 64.79 -71.12
C GLN A 493 52.61 63.76 -70.00
N SER A 494 53.82 63.40 -69.57
CA SER A 494 54.04 62.50 -68.42
C SER A 494 53.35 63.01 -67.14
N LEU A 495 53.49 64.31 -66.84
CA LEU A 495 52.86 64.92 -65.67
C LEU A 495 51.32 64.98 -65.78
N LEU A 496 50.78 65.12 -66.99
CA LEU A 496 49.34 65.08 -67.24
C LEU A 496 48.79 63.65 -67.09
N ASP A 497 49.53 62.64 -67.56
CA ASP A 497 49.16 61.23 -67.42
C ASP A 497 49.21 60.78 -65.96
N ASP A 498 50.24 61.16 -65.19
CA ASP A 498 50.32 60.94 -63.74
C ASP A 498 49.16 61.61 -62.98
N ALA A 499 48.79 62.85 -63.35
CA ALA A 499 47.66 63.56 -62.77
C ALA A 499 46.32 62.87 -63.10
N ASN A 500 46.15 62.35 -64.32
CA ASN A 500 44.97 61.61 -64.74
C ASN A 500 44.86 60.25 -64.04
N LEU A 501 45.97 59.52 -63.88
CA LEU A 501 46.02 58.29 -63.09
C LEU A 501 45.56 58.54 -61.66
N ARG A 502 46.13 59.55 -61.00
CA ARG A 502 45.77 59.91 -59.61
C ARG A 502 44.33 60.41 -59.47
N LYS A 503 43.78 61.07 -60.49
CA LYS A 503 42.36 61.41 -60.55
C LYS A 503 41.49 60.15 -60.60
N ASN A 504 41.83 59.19 -61.47
CA ASN A 504 41.09 57.94 -61.61
C ASN A 504 41.14 57.10 -60.33
N GLU A 505 42.30 57.04 -59.65
CA GLU A 505 42.43 56.43 -58.31
C GLU A 505 41.40 57.02 -57.33
N LEU A 506 41.40 58.35 -57.17
CA LEU A 506 40.48 59.06 -56.27
C LEU A 506 39.00 58.87 -56.66
N GLU A 507 38.66 58.83 -57.94
CA GLU A 507 37.30 58.53 -58.41
C GLU A 507 36.88 57.09 -58.03
N THR A 508 37.78 56.12 -58.12
CA THR A 508 37.49 54.74 -57.69
C THR A 508 37.35 54.59 -56.18
N GLU A 509 38.20 55.25 -55.39
CA GLU A 509 38.08 55.29 -53.93
C GLU A 509 36.77 55.96 -53.51
N ASN A 510 36.40 57.08 -54.12
CA ASN A 510 35.15 57.78 -53.84
C ASN A 510 33.93 56.88 -54.13
N ARG A 511 33.96 56.12 -55.25
CA ARG A 511 32.90 55.14 -55.56
C ARG A 511 32.79 54.03 -54.52
N LEU A 512 33.91 53.50 -54.03
CA LEU A 512 33.95 52.47 -52.98
C LEU A 512 33.46 53.00 -51.63
N VAL A 513 33.81 54.25 -51.27
CA VAL A 513 33.32 54.91 -50.06
C VAL A 513 31.81 55.14 -50.13
N ASN A 514 31.28 55.62 -51.25
CA ASN A 514 29.84 55.79 -51.44
C ASN A 514 29.08 54.45 -51.39
N GLN A 515 29.65 53.37 -51.93
CA GLN A 515 29.07 52.04 -51.82
C GLN A 515 29.00 51.56 -50.36
N ARG A 516 30.07 51.75 -49.57
CA ARG A 516 30.05 51.47 -48.12
C ARG A 516 29.07 52.35 -47.35
N LEU A 517 28.91 53.62 -47.75
CA LEU A 517 27.93 54.52 -47.14
C LEU A 517 26.50 53.99 -47.32
N LEU A 518 26.16 53.54 -48.53
CA LEU A 518 24.87 52.90 -48.86
C LEU A 518 24.66 51.60 -48.08
N GLU A 519 25.68 50.75 -47.96
CA GLU A 519 25.62 49.51 -47.17
C GLU A 519 25.37 49.80 -45.68
N VAL A 520 26.05 50.80 -45.11
CA VAL A 520 25.84 51.23 -43.71
C VAL A 520 24.46 51.88 -43.52
N GLN A 521 23.99 52.70 -44.46
CA GLN A 521 22.65 53.26 -44.43
C GLN A 521 21.57 52.16 -44.46
N SER A 522 21.73 51.16 -45.34
CA SER A 522 20.82 50.00 -45.38
C SER A 522 20.83 49.21 -44.07
N GLN A 523 21.99 49.02 -43.43
CA GLN A 523 22.06 48.34 -42.12
C GLN A 523 21.41 49.17 -41.00
N VAL A 524 21.53 50.49 -41.04
CA VAL A 524 20.87 51.39 -40.07
C VAL A 524 19.35 51.39 -40.29
N GLU A 525 18.86 51.43 -41.53
CA GLU A 525 17.43 51.30 -41.83
C GLU A 525 16.89 49.93 -41.40
N GLU A 526 17.62 48.84 -41.65
CA GLU A 526 17.23 47.48 -41.23
C GLU A 526 17.21 47.34 -39.70
N LEU A 527 18.17 47.94 -38.99
CA LEU A 527 18.17 48.01 -37.53
C LEU A 527 17.04 48.87 -36.98
N GLN A 528 16.75 50.04 -37.58
CA GLN A 528 15.60 50.87 -37.20
C GLN A 528 14.28 50.13 -37.42
N LYS A 529 14.14 49.41 -38.54
CA LYS A 529 12.96 48.61 -38.86
C LYS A 529 12.82 47.42 -37.91
N SER A 530 13.91 46.73 -37.57
CA SER A 530 13.93 45.67 -36.55
C SER A 530 13.59 46.20 -35.14
N LEU A 531 13.95 47.44 -34.82
CA LEU A 531 13.56 48.10 -33.57
C LEU A 531 12.07 48.49 -33.56
N GLN A 532 11.55 48.93 -34.71
CA GLN A 532 10.13 49.25 -34.88
C GLN A 532 9.24 47.98 -34.87
N ASP A 533 9.73 46.88 -35.42
CA ASP A 533 9.14 45.53 -35.32
C ASP A 533 9.29 44.88 -33.92
N GLN A 534 10.11 45.46 -33.03
CA GLN A 534 10.03 45.15 -31.59
C GLN A 534 8.94 45.99 -30.89
N GLY A 535 8.68 47.21 -31.36
CA GLY A 535 7.58 48.05 -30.88
C GLY A 535 6.17 47.48 -31.19
N SER A 536 6.02 46.76 -32.30
CA SER A 536 4.75 46.10 -32.67
C SER A 536 4.46 44.82 -31.88
N LYS A 537 5.39 44.31 -31.05
CA LYS A 537 5.20 43.13 -30.19
C LYS A 537 4.39 43.38 -28.91
N ALA A 538 3.40 44.29 -28.97
CA ALA A 538 2.49 44.56 -27.86
C ALA A 538 1.73 43.29 -27.40
N GLU A 539 1.38 42.39 -28.32
CA GLU A 539 0.68 41.12 -28.00
C GLU A 539 1.54 40.14 -27.18
N ASN A 540 2.85 40.07 -27.47
CA ASN A 540 3.76 39.23 -26.68
C ASN A 540 3.97 39.77 -25.26
N SER A 541 3.87 41.09 -25.06
CA SER A 541 3.89 41.72 -23.73
C SER A 541 2.65 41.34 -22.91
N VAL A 542 1.47 41.26 -23.53
CA VAL A 542 0.23 40.79 -22.88
C VAL A 542 0.32 39.30 -22.49
N LEU A 543 0.85 38.45 -23.38
CA LEU A 543 1.07 37.02 -23.08
C LEU A 543 2.10 36.79 -21.96
N LEU A 544 3.17 37.61 -21.90
CA LEU A 544 4.15 37.54 -20.82
C LEU A 544 3.57 38.05 -19.49
N LYS A 545 2.80 39.16 -19.51
CA LYS A 545 2.10 39.66 -18.33
C LYS A 545 1.10 38.66 -17.79
N LYS A 546 0.28 38.05 -18.65
CA LYS A 546 -0.69 37.03 -18.23
C LYS A 546 -0.01 35.82 -17.60
N LYS A 547 1.10 35.33 -18.17
CA LYS A 547 1.90 34.27 -17.54
C LYS A 547 2.51 34.71 -16.21
N LEU A 548 2.95 35.96 -16.08
CA LEU A 548 3.48 36.51 -14.84
C LEU A 548 2.38 36.60 -13.76
N GLU A 549 1.17 37.01 -14.10
CA GLU A 549 -0.01 37.01 -13.23
C GLU A 549 -0.38 35.58 -12.81
N GLU A 550 -0.47 34.62 -13.75
CA GLU A 550 -0.71 33.20 -13.44
C GLU A 550 0.38 32.59 -12.53
N HIS A 551 1.64 33.05 -12.65
CA HIS A 551 2.72 32.62 -11.77
C HIS A 551 2.66 33.29 -10.39
N LEU A 552 2.26 34.56 -10.31
CA LEU A 552 2.06 35.28 -9.05
C LEU A 552 0.86 34.73 -8.27
N GLU A 553 -0.23 34.37 -8.96
CA GLU A 553 -1.42 33.76 -8.37
C GLU A 553 -1.09 32.38 -7.78
N LYS A 554 -0.41 31.51 -8.54
CA LYS A 554 0.09 30.21 -8.04
C LYS A 554 1.08 30.36 -6.88
N LEU A 555 1.90 31.41 -6.87
CA LEU A 555 2.79 31.72 -5.74
C LEU A 555 1.97 32.14 -4.51
N HIS A 556 0.88 32.89 -4.70
CA HIS A 556 -0.03 33.31 -3.63
C HIS A 556 -0.83 32.12 -3.05
N GLU A 557 -1.33 31.24 -3.90
CA GLU A 557 -1.98 29.98 -3.51
C GLU A 557 -1.03 29.10 -2.71
N ALA A 558 0.18 28.86 -3.22
CA ALA A 558 1.21 28.08 -2.54
C ALA A 558 1.59 28.70 -1.18
N ASN A 559 1.73 30.03 -1.11
CA ASN A 559 2.04 30.74 0.15
C ASN A 559 0.89 30.65 1.17
N ASN A 560 -0.36 30.79 0.73
CA ASN A 560 -1.55 30.59 1.57
C ASN A 560 -1.65 29.14 2.09
N GLU A 561 -1.32 28.16 1.25
CA GLU A 561 -1.32 26.75 1.66
C GLU A 561 -0.18 26.45 2.66
N LEU A 562 1.00 27.06 2.47
CA LEU A 562 2.11 27.03 3.42
C LEU A 562 1.74 27.67 4.77
N GLN A 563 1.02 28.80 4.75
CA GLN A 563 0.57 29.49 5.95
C GLN A 563 -0.48 28.68 6.71
N LYS A 564 -1.42 28.03 6.01
CA LYS A 564 -2.37 27.07 6.61
C LYS A 564 -1.65 25.88 7.25
N LYS A 565 -0.67 25.29 6.56
CA LYS A 565 0.15 24.19 7.09
C LYS A 565 0.95 24.60 8.32
N ARG A 566 1.51 25.82 8.36
CA ARG A 566 2.18 26.38 9.54
C ARG A 566 1.22 26.54 10.73
N ALA A 567 0.04 27.12 10.52
CA ALA A 567 -0.95 27.26 11.60
C ALA A 567 -1.43 25.91 12.17
N ILE A 568 -1.52 24.87 11.34
CA ILE A 568 -1.83 23.51 11.81
C ILE A 568 -0.68 22.93 12.65
N ILE A 569 0.58 23.15 12.25
CA ILE A 569 1.75 22.73 13.04
C ILE A 569 1.75 23.45 14.39
N GLU A 570 1.44 24.75 14.42
CA GLU A 570 1.40 25.59 15.62
C GLU A 570 0.26 25.20 16.61
N ASP A 571 -0.87 24.63 16.14
CA ASP A 571 -1.90 24.02 17.02
C ASP A 571 -1.50 22.62 17.56
N LEU A 572 -0.71 21.87 16.79
CA LEU A 572 -0.28 20.51 17.15
C LEU A 572 0.92 20.50 18.12
N GLU A 573 1.83 21.47 18.01
CA GLU A 573 3.02 21.62 18.85
C GLU A 573 2.71 21.66 20.37
N PRO A 574 1.74 22.46 20.89
CA PRO A 574 1.38 22.42 22.31
C PRO A 574 0.72 21.11 22.74
N ARG A 575 -0.01 20.43 21.85
CA ARG A 575 -0.60 19.10 22.15
C ARG A 575 0.50 18.04 22.28
N PHE A 576 1.49 18.08 21.40
CA PHE A 576 2.65 17.19 21.47
C PHE A 576 3.47 17.43 22.74
N ASN A 577 3.76 18.69 23.08
CA ASN A 577 4.49 19.03 24.31
C ASN A 577 3.73 18.59 25.58
N ASN A 578 2.41 18.79 25.65
CA ASN A 578 1.60 18.31 26.77
C ASN A 578 1.59 16.78 26.87
N SER A 579 1.56 16.06 25.74
CA SER A 579 1.67 14.59 25.71
C SER A 579 3.04 14.12 26.19
N SER A 580 4.12 14.79 25.76
CA SER A 580 5.49 14.48 26.17
C SER A 580 5.68 14.67 27.68
N LEU A 581 5.22 15.80 28.24
CA LEU A 581 5.25 16.04 29.68
C LEU A 581 4.45 14.98 30.44
N LYS A 582 3.30 14.54 29.90
CA LYS A 582 2.49 13.52 30.56
C LYS A 582 3.14 12.14 30.56
N ILE A 583 3.87 11.79 29.51
CA ILE A 583 4.68 10.57 29.46
C ILE A 583 5.80 10.62 30.50
N GLU A 584 6.47 11.77 30.64
CA GLU A 584 7.54 11.96 31.63
C GLU A 584 7.02 11.85 33.08
N GLU A 585 5.87 12.46 33.40
CA GLU A 585 5.20 12.27 34.70
C GLU A 585 4.87 10.80 35.00
N LEU A 586 4.38 10.05 34.00
CA LEU A 586 4.02 8.64 34.17
C LEU A 586 5.26 7.75 34.35
N GLN A 587 6.37 8.06 33.67
CA GLN A 587 7.66 7.38 33.86
C GLN A 587 8.24 7.66 35.26
N GLU A 588 8.11 8.89 35.77
CA GLU A 588 8.52 9.26 37.13
C GLU A 588 7.69 8.48 38.18
N ALA A 589 6.37 8.41 37.99
CA ALA A 589 5.47 7.66 38.86
C ALA A 589 5.74 6.15 38.85
N LEU A 590 6.05 5.57 37.67
CA LEU A 590 6.40 4.16 37.53
C LEU A 590 7.70 3.84 38.28
N ARG A 591 8.78 4.62 38.06
CA ARG A 591 10.05 4.45 38.78
C ARG A 591 9.89 4.53 40.30
N LYS A 592 9.04 5.44 40.79
CA LYS A 592 8.71 5.53 42.21
C LYS A 592 8.02 4.26 42.72
N LYS A 593 7.10 3.68 41.94
CA LYS A 593 6.39 2.44 42.30
C LYS A 593 7.30 1.21 42.31
N GLU A 594 8.25 1.12 41.37
CA GLU A 594 9.27 0.07 41.35
C GLU A 594 10.15 0.10 42.62
N GLU A 595 10.57 1.29 43.05
CA GLU A 595 11.37 1.45 44.28
C GLU A 595 10.54 1.19 45.55
N GLU A 596 9.26 1.58 45.60
CA GLU A 596 8.34 1.19 46.68
C GLU A 596 8.16 -0.34 46.77
N MET A 597 8.00 -1.03 45.62
CA MET A 597 7.87 -2.49 45.54
C MET A 597 9.13 -3.20 46.03
N LYS A 598 10.31 -2.77 45.57
CA LYS A 598 11.60 -3.30 46.01
C LYS A 598 11.85 -3.15 47.51
N GLN A 599 11.43 -2.03 48.10
CA GLN A 599 11.49 -1.84 49.55
C GLN A 599 10.52 -2.75 50.32
N MET A 600 9.37 -3.08 49.73
CA MET A 600 8.43 -4.10 50.24
C MET A 600 9.06 -5.49 50.22
N GLU A 601 9.63 -5.93 49.08
CA GLU A 601 10.33 -7.23 48.97
C GLU A 601 11.44 -7.37 50.01
N GLU A 602 12.24 -6.32 50.22
CA GLU A 602 13.33 -6.33 51.19
C GLU A 602 12.83 -6.44 52.65
N ARG A 603 11.63 -5.92 52.94
CA ARG A 603 10.96 -6.12 54.25
C ARG A 603 10.44 -7.54 54.39
N TYR A 604 9.75 -8.08 53.38
CA TYR A 604 9.29 -9.47 53.38
C TYR A 604 10.44 -10.46 53.58
N LYS A 605 11.57 -10.26 52.89
CA LYS A 605 12.78 -11.08 53.06
C LYS A 605 13.32 -11.05 54.49
N LYS A 606 13.28 -9.89 55.17
CA LYS A 606 13.69 -9.75 56.59
C LYS A 606 12.71 -10.44 57.54
N TYR A 607 11.40 -10.41 57.26
CA TYR A 607 10.42 -11.18 58.03
C TYR A 607 10.57 -12.70 57.84
N LEU A 608 10.81 -13.15 56.60
CA LEU A 608 11.01 -14.56 56.27
C LEU A 608 12.25 -15.14 56.97
N GLU A 609 13.38 -14.42 56.98
CA GLU A 609 14.58 -14.86 57.71
C GLU A 609 14.38 -14.83 59.24
N LYS A 610 13.59 -13.90 59.79
CA LYS A 610 13.17 -13.95 61.19
C LYS A 610 12.37 -15.23 61.50
N ALA A 611 11.38 -15.57 60.67
CA ALA A 611 10.60 -16.81 60.84
C ALA A 611 11.50 -18.06 60.79
N LYS A 612 12.39 -18.16 59.79
CA LYS A 612 13.38 -19.24 59.70
C LYS A 612 14.34 -19.29 60.89
N SER A 613 14.65 -18.15 61.52
CA SER A 613 15.47 -18.10 62.73
C SER A 613 14.69 -18.64 63.93
N VAL A 614 13.43 -18.24 64.10
CA VAL A 614 12.56 -18.69 65.20
C VAL A 614 12.32 -20.21 65.14
N ILE A 615 12.02 -20.74 63.94
CA ILE A 615 11.86 -22.19 63.70
C ILE A 615 13.14 -22.94 64.12
N ARG A 616 14.32 -22.47 63.70
CA ARG A 616 15.62 -23.07 64.08
C ARG A 616 15.93 -23.02 65.58
N THR A 617 15.35 -22.08 66.33
CA THR A 617 15.53 -22.00 67.79
C THR A 617 14.52 -22.82 68.59
N LEU A 618 13.41 -23.25 67.98
CA LEU A 618 12.32 -23.94 68.69
C LEU A 618 12.42 -25.47 68.68
N ASP A 619 13.10 -26.09 67.71
CA ASP A 619 13.25 -27.56 67.68
C ASP A 619 14.69 -28.04 67.39
N PRO A 620 15.44 -28.43 68.43
CA PRO A 620 16.76 -29.03 68.29
C PRO A 620 16.77 -30.58 68.24
N LYS A 621 15.63 -31.29 68.29
CA LYS A 621 15.63 -32.73 68.63
C LYS A 621 14.94 -33.70 67.67
N GLN A 622 14.13 -33.26 66.70
CA GLN A 622 13.34 -34.19 65.88
C GLN A 622 14.03 -34.74 64.61
N ASN A 623 15.37 -34.88 64.58
CA ASN A 623 16.14 -35.16 63.35
C ASN A 623 16.65 -36.62 63.19
N GLN A 624 15.96 -37.63 63.74
CA GLN A 624 16.35 -39.06 63.57
C GLN A 624 15.22 -39.99 63.05
N GLY A 625 13.96 -39.55 63.00
CA GLY A 625 12.85 -40.37 62.50
C GLY A 625 12.67 -40.36 60.97
N ALA A 626 12.87 -39.21 60.34
CA ALA A 626 12.53 -38.99 58.92
C ALA A 626 13.59 -39.45 57.90
N ALA A 627 14.70 -40.07 58.34
CA ALA A 627 15.81 -40.44 57.47
C ALA A 627 15.44 -41.40 56.31
N PRO A 628 14.60 -42.45 56.49
CA PRO A 628 14.24 -43.36 55.40
C PRO A 628 13.36 -42.70 54.34
N GLU A 629 12.39 -41.90 54.78
CA GLU A 629 11.39 -41.25 53.94
C GLU A 629 12.00 -40.08 53.15
N ILE A 630 12.84 -39.26 53.79
CA ILE A 630 13.63 -38.23 53.10
C ILE A 630 14.60 -38.86 52.09
N GLN A 631 15.16 -40.05 52.36
CA GLN A 631 16.02 -40.74 51.40
C GLN A 631 15.23 -41.35 50.24
N ALA A 632 14.03 -41.87 50.48
CA ALA A 632 13.12 -42.32 49.43
C ALA A 632 12.69 -41.16 48.52
N LEU A 633 12.26 -40.03 49.10
CA LEU A 633 11.90 -38.81 48.36
C LEU A 633 13.09 -38.23 47.59
N LYS A 634 14.31 -38.28 48.14
CA LYS A 634 15.53 -37.89 47.39
C LYS A 634 15.82 -38.80 46.21
N ASN A 635 15.65 -40.12 46.37
CA ASN A 635 15.82 -41.06 45.27
C ASN A 635 14.76 -40.81 44.18
N GLN A 636 13.51 -40.58 44.58
CA GLN A 636 12.40 -40.30 43.68
C GLN A 636 12.60 -38.97 42.93
N LEU A 637 13.06 -37.92 43.62
CA LEU A 637 13.45 -36.65 43.01
C LEU A 637 14.61 -36.83 42.02
N GLN A 638 15.63 -37.60 42.37
CA GLN A 638 16.76 -37.89 41.47
C GLN A 638 16.36 -38.74 40.25
N GLU A 639 15.32 -39.55 40.37
CA GLU A 639 14.75 -40.34 39.29
C GLU A 639 13.89 -39.47 38.36
N GLN A 640 13.12 -38.53 38.92
CA GLN A 640 12.41 -37.48 38.16
C GLN A 640 13.38 -36.52 37.47
N ASP A 641 14.47 -36.08 38.13
CA ASP A 641 15.52 -35.26 37.51
C ASP A 641 16.13 -35.98 36.31
N ARG A 642 16.38 -37.29 36.40
CA ARG A 642 16.85 -38.11 35.27
C ARG A 642 15.82 -38.20 34.15
N LEU A 643 14.53 -38.32 34.49
CA LEU A 643 13.45 -38.32 33.51
C LEU A 643 13.35 -36.96 32.80
N PHE A 644 13.44 -35.85 33.52
CA PHE A 644 13.51 -34.50 32.97
C PHE A 644 14.71 -34.34 32.02
N HIS A 645 15.93 -34.71 32.42
CA HIS A 645 17.09 -34.66 31.53
C HIS A 645 16.94 -35.56 30.28
N SER A 646 16.21 -36.68 30.40
CA SER A 646 15.90 -37.55 29.24
C SER A 646 14.87 -36.91 28.31
N LEU A 647 13.83 -36.27 28.86
CA LEU A 647 12.78 -35.58 28.11
C LEU A 647 13.32 -34.30 27.44
N GLU A 648 14.16 -33.52 28.12
CA GLU A 648 14.88 -32.38 27.53
C GLU A 648 15.75 -32.81 26.35
N LYS A 649 16.44 -33.96 26.47
CA LYS A 649 17.28 -34.51 25.40
C LYS A 649 16.47 -35.00 24.20
N GLU A 650 15.35 -35.68 24.42
CA GLU A 650 14.43 -36.06 23.33
C GLU A 650 13.72 -34.85 22.73
N TYR A 651 13.40 -33.82 23.53
CA TYR A 651 12.85 -32.55 23.05
C TYR A 651 13.84 -31.79 22.16
N GLU A 652 15.09 -31.62 22.59
CA GLU A 652 16.11 -30.91 21.80
C GLU A 652 16.47 -31.68 20.52
N LYS A 653 16.44 -33.02 20.56
CA LYS A 653 16.54 -33.88 19.36
C LYS A 653 15.33 -33.70 18.42
N THR A 654 14.11 -33.66 18.94
CA THR A 654 12.88 -33.42 18.16
C THR A 654 12.86 -32.01 17.55
N LYS A 655 13.35 -31.02 18.29
CA LYS A 655 13.55 -29.65 17.80
C LYS A 655 14.61 -29.59 16.70
N SER A 656 15.77 -30.21 16.91
CA SER A 656 16.81 -30.30 15.87
C SER A 656 16.34 -31.04 14.60
N GLN A 657 15.47 -32.04 14.74
CA GLN A 657 14.82 -32.69 13.60
C GLN A 657 13.84 -31.74 12.88
N ARG A 658 12.98 -31.02 13.61
CA ARG A 658 12.09 -30.00 13.01
C ARG A 658 12.86 -28.90 12.29
N ASP A 659 13.92 -28.35 12.89
CA ASP A 659 14.81 -27.37 12.24
C ASP A 659 15.45 -27.90 10.95
N MET A 660 15.66 -29.22 10.84
CA MET A 660 16.20 -29.87 9.65
C MET A 660 15.12 -30.09 8.58
N GLU A 661 13.93 -30.52 8.99
CA GLU A 661 12.75 -30.64 8.14
C GLU A 661 12.35 -29.28 7.54
N GLU A 662 12.35 -28.20 8.33
CA GLU A 662 12.15 -26.83 7.85
C GLU A 662 13.20 -26.42 6.81
N LYS A 663 14.49 -26.70 7.03
CA LYS A 663 15.55 -26.44 6.04
C LYS A 663 15.35 -27.21 4.75
N TYR A 664 14.88 -28.47 4.81
CA TYR A 664 14.51 -29.23 3.62
C TYR A 664 13.29 -28.64 2.91
N ILE A 665 12.25 -28.24 3.64
CA ILE A 665 11.04 -27.59 3.10
C ILE A 665 11.41 -26.28 2.40
N VAL A 666 12.16 -25.39 3.06
CA VAL A 666 12.64 -24.12 2.48
C VAL A 666 13.48 -24.37 1.23
N SER A 667 14.38 -25.37 1.25
CA SER A 667 15.19 -25.75 0.08
C SER A 667 14.34 -26.28 -1.07
N ALA A 668 13.32 -27.09 -0.78
CA ALA A 668 12.37 -27.61 -1.77
C ALA A 668 11.54 -26.48 -2.40
N TRP A 669 11.01 -25.55 -1.59
CA TRP A 669 10.28 -24.37 -2.07
C TRP A 669 11.15 -23.45 -2.92
N TYR A 670 12.42 -23.22 -2.53
CA TYR A 670 13.36 -22.44 -3.32
C TYR A 670 13.62 -23.10 -4.69
N ASN A 671 13.88 -24.40 -4.72
CA ASN A 671 14.09 -25.15 -5.96
C ASN A 671 12.83 -25.20 -6.85
N MET A 672 11.64 -25.35 -6.25
CA MET A 672 10.36 -25.28 -6.94
C MET A 672 10.13 -23.89 -7.55
N GLY A 673 10.34 -22.83 -6.77
CA GLY A 673 10.24 -21.44 -7.22
C GLY A 673 11.23 -21.13 -8.36
N MET A 674 12.47 -21.60 -8.24
CA MET A 674 13.49 -21.47 -9.31
C MET A 674 13.06 -22.20 -10.59
N THR A 675 12.48 -23.40 -10.45
CA THR A 675 11.97 -24.20 -11.58
C THR A 675 10.77 -23.52 -12.25
N LEU A 676 9.85 -22.94 -11.48
CA LEU A 676 8.72 -22.16 -12.00
C LEU A 676 9.19 -20.85 -12.67
N HIS A 677 10.15 -20.14 -12.10
CA HIS A 677 10.76 -18.96 -12.72
C HIS A 677 11.46 -19.30 -14.04
N LYS A 678 12.18 -20.42 -14.09
CA LYS A 678 12.83 -20.93 -15.30
C LYS A 678 11.78 -21.28 -16.36
N LYS A 679 10.75 -22.05 -16.00
CA LYS A 679 9.64 -22.40 -16.91
C LYS A 679 8.93 -21.15 -17.44
N ALA A 680 8.61 -20.18 -16.57
CA ALA A 680 8.01 -18.91 -17.00
C ALA A 680 8.93 -18.07 -17.90
N ALA A 681 10.26 -18.19 -17.78
CA ALA A 681 11.21 -17.58 -18.71
C ALA A 681 11.26 -18.33 -20.06
N GLU A 682 11.22 -19.66 -20.03
CA GLU A 682 11.13 -20.51 -21.21
C GLU A 682 9.81 -20.28 -21.97
N ASP A 683 8.67 -20.15 -21.28
CA ASP A 683 7.37 -19.84 -21.87
C ASP A 683 7.34 -18.45 -22.52
N ARG A 684 8.01 -17.44 -21.93
CA ARG A 684 8.20 -16.11 -22.55
C ARG A 684 9.11 -16.15 -23.78
N LEU A 685 10.12 -17.01 -23.78
CA LEU A 685 11.00 -17.26 -24.94
C LEU A 685 10.27 -18.06 -26.04
N ALA A 686 9.35 -18.96 -25.67
CA ALA A 686 8.53 -19.70 -26.60
C ALA A 686 7.45 -18.81 -27.25
N SER A 687 6.76 -17.96 -26.48
CA SER A 687 5.72 -17.08 -27.00
C SER A 687 6.26 -16.01 -27.96
N THR A 688 7.50 -15.55 -27.74
CA THR A 688 8.21 -14.65 -28.67
C THR A 688 8.66 -15.32 -29.98
N GLY A 689 8.53 -16.65 -30.11
CA GLY A 689 8.79 -17.38 -31.36
C GLY A 689 7.68 -17.27 -32.42
N SER A 690 6.47 -16.85 -32.04
CA SER A 690 5.30 -16.81 -32.95
C SER A 690 5.33 -15.65 -33.96
N GLY A 691 6.04 -14.55 -33.67
CA GLY A 691 6.09 -13.34 -34.51
C GLY A 691 7.39 -13.09 -35.28
N GLN A 692 8.38 -14.00 -35.23
CA GLN A 692 9.71 -13.78 -35.82
C GLN A 692 9.77 -14.19 -37.30
N SER A 693 10.09 -13.24 -38.18
CA SER A 693 10.25 -13.48 -39.62
C SER A 693 11.39 -14.46 -39.93
N PHE A 694 11.36 -15.08 -41.10
CA PHE A 694 12.33 -16.10 -41.54
C PHE A 694 13.80 -15.67 -41.35
N LEU A 695 14.12 -14.40 -41.66
CA LEU A 695 15.45 -13.80 -41.51
C LEU A 695 15.90 -13.60 -40.06
N ALA A 696 14.98 -13.56 -39.09
CA ALA A 696 15.32 -13.50 -37.68
C ALA A 696 15.66 -14.89 -37.12
N ARG A 697 14.90 -15.93 -37.52
CA ARG A 697 15.21 -17.33 -37.18
C ARG A 697 16.58 -17.77 -37.72
N GLN A 698 16.90 -17.39 -38.95
CA GLN A 698 18.20 -17.70 -39.57
C GLN A 698 19.38 -17.10 -38.79
N ARG A 699 19.23 -15.89 -38.24
CA ARG A 699 20.27 -15.22 -37.42
C ARG A 699 20.45 -15.85 -36.03
N GLN A 700 19.37 -16.32 -35.40
CA GLN A 700 19.46 -17.03 -34.13
C GLN A 700 20.15 -18.40 -34.29
N ALA A 701 19.83 -19.15 -35.36
CA ALA A 701 20.47 -20.44 -35.66
C ALA A 701 21.99 -20.34 -35.91
N THR A 702 22.48 -19.21 -36.42
CA THR A 702 23.93 -18.95 -36.53
C THR A 702 24.60 -18.57 -35.20
N SER A 703 23.84 -18.06 -34.22
CA SER A 703 24.38 -17.65 -32.92
C SER A 703 24.56 -18.84 -31.97
N THR A 704 23.58 -19.76 -31.94
CA THR A 704 23.62 -20.96 -31.08
C THR A 704 24.75 -21.95 -31.41
N ARG A 705 25.40 -21.83 -32.58
CA ARG A 705 26.60 -22.61 -32.92
C ARG A 705 27.92 -22.09 -32.32
N ARG A 706 27.92 -20.97 -31.57
CA ARG A 706 29.15 -20.35 -31.03
C ARG A 706 29.34 -20.41 -29.50
N SER A 707 28.35 -20.85 -28.73
CA SER A 707 28.48 -20.99 -27.27
C SER A 707 29.07 -22.34 -26.87
N TYR A 708 30.40 -22.42 -26.77
CA TYR A 708 31.08 -23.48 -26.03
C TYR A 708 30.72 -23.39 -24.53
N PRO A 709 30.45 -24.51 -23.83
CA PRO A 709 30.17 -24.48 -22.40
C PRO A 709 31.47 -24.41 -21.59
N ALA A 710 31.75 -23.24 -21.01
CA ALA A 710 32.79 -23.09 -20.00
C ALA A 710 32.29 -23.66 -18.66
N HIS A 711 32.70 -24.90 -18.36
CA HIS A 711 32.38 -25.57 -17.11
C HIS A 711 33.20 -24.96 -15.96
N VAL A 712 32.53 -24.31 -15.00
CA VAL A 712 33.16 -23.84 -13.76
C VAL A 712 32.53 -24.60 -12.59
N GLN A 713 33.35 -25.32 -11.84
CA GLN A 713 32.94 -26.03 -10.62
C GLN A 713 32.81 -25.05 -9.44
N PRO A 714 31.86 -25.25 -8.51
CA PRO A 714 31.84 -24.51 -7.26
C PRO A 714 32.88 -25.08 -6.30
N ALA A 715 33.80 -24.24 -5.83
CA ALA A 715 34.75 -24.61 -4.77
C ALA A 715 34.05 -24.58 -3.41
N THR A 716 33.97 -25.73 -2.73
CA THR A 716 33.54 -25.83 -1.33
C THR A 716 34.61 -25.26 -0.41
N ALA A 717 34.26 -24.24 0.38
CA ALA A 717 35.03 -23.83 1.56
C ALA A 717 34.42 -24.47 2.82
N ARG A 718 35.29 -24.76 3.79
CA ARG A 718 34.97 -25.44 5.07
C ARG A 718 34.31 -24.51 6.08
#